data_AF-A0A2K3LNE0-F1
#
_entry.id   AF-A0A2K3LNE0-F1
#
_cell.length_a   1.000
_cell.length_b   1.000
_cell.length_c   1.000
_cell.angle_alpha   90.00
_cell.angle_beta   90.00
_cell.angle_gamma   90.00
#
_symmetry.space_group_name_H-M   'P 1'
#
loop_
_entity.id
_entity.type
_entity.pdbx_description
1 polymer ?
#
loop_
_entity_poly.entity_id
_entity_poly.type
_entity_poly.pdbx_seq_one_letter_code
_entity_poly.pdbx_strand_id
1 'polypeptide(L)'
;MKILTDCLSLFCEASGERVSTEKTRLLVSKNVQFQRAQELSSVSGFGLASDFGKYLGVPILHSRQRKANYDFLIDKVRKRLSSWKAASLSFAGRVTLTQSVLAALPTYVMQTTLLPKGVCKQIEKLMRNFIWGATDIKRTWHTVAWEDICRPKDQGGLGIRNVHLYNKSLLMKVAWNMLASPSAFWVQVLKSKYKCGTDFIPNVNPKQNCSITWRGILAVWKDVVSGMQWNIGNGKRIRFWTDPWLPSGVILQNLAIAPLNQTQLLASVSDLSNEYGTWRLDLFKKFIPPQFVNQIAGCAPANPLLGDDSVSWPLTSNGIFSTKSAYDFLLSHIPTRSAIWTNVWKWEGPHRIRCFLWLLYNDGLKTNDKRARWSMDANDVCPLCSSHIETPLHVLRDCDRSKEVWQRLNFSFGNQNSQTLPTWLNHYLKPSRERGKLGGHISFGITVWLLWYHRNQMVFAGRGFNVQAIVAQVQNLMADTNRVNIEYPHMQSMYSTIDIAWQKPTRGSVKCNTDGAVNRRLCKAACGGVIRDDTGAWIGGVARNLGSCTVLMAELWGILTTLQWVWDKGYQNISLESDSSVAVALINKGCPPSHPCATIVSLINRLKMRDWQVQISHIYRQANQVADWIANYALSIPTGSILLSHPPPGCVNLIWQDVANIYFNRRVRL
;
A
#
# COMPACT_ATOMS: atom_id res chain seq x y z
N MET A 1 13.85 -23.72 42.53
CA MET A 1 14.05 -24.87 41.62
C MET A 1 13.14 -26.02 41.96
N LYS A 2 13.13 -26.56 43.18
CA LYS A 2 12.17 -27.63 43.58
C LYS A 2 10.73 -27.33 43.18
N ILE A 3 10.19 -26.17 43.59
CA ILE A 3 8.84 -25.70 43.17
C ILE A 3 8.64 -25.74 41.65
N LEU A 4 9.64 -25.32 40.86
CA LEU A 4 9.54 -25.32 39.40
C LEU A 4 9.51 -26.74 38.85
N THR A 5 10.35 -27.64 39.39
CA THR A 5 10.34 -29.07 39.06
C THR A 5 9.00 -29.70 39.43
N ASP A 6 8.47 -29.42 40.62
CA ASP A 6 7.18 -29.94 41.09
C ASP A 6 6.02 -29.48 40.20
N CYS A 7 6.01 -28.19 39.80
CA CYS A 7 5.04 -27.68 38.83
C CYS A 7 5.15 -28.36 37.46
N LEU A 8 6.37 -28.62 36.97
CA LEU A 8 6.58 -29.33 35.71
C LEU A 8 6.12 -30.79 35.80
N SER A 9 6.42 -31.47 36.90
CA SER A 9 5.96 -32.83 37.16
C SER A 9 4.44 -32.90 37.21
N LEU A 10 3.79 -32.01 37.96
CA LEU A 10 2.33 -31.92 38.03
C LEU A 10 1.71 -31.67 36.65
N PHE A 11 2.31 -30.81 35.84
CA PHE A 11 1.87 -30.57 34.46
C PHE A 11 2.04 -31.83 33.58
N CYS A 12 3.16 -32.54 33.70
CA CYS A 12 3.42 -33.77 32.95
C CYS A 12 2.42 -34.88 33.33
N GLU A 13 2.13 -35.03 34.63
CA GLU A 13 1.12 -35.97 35.13
C GLU A 13 -0.29 -35.63 34.64
N ALA A 14 -0.69 -34.36 34.68
CA ALA A 14 -2.01 -33.93 34.25
C ALA A 14 -2.20 -33.97 32.73
N SER A 15 -1.16 -33.73 31.94
CA SER A 15 -1.23 -33.66 30.47
C SER A 15 -0.86 -34.97 29.77
N GLY A 16 -0.16 -35.89 30.44
CA GLY A 16 0.44 -37.08 29.83
C GLY A 16 1.72 -36.81 29.03
N GLU A 17 2.19 -35.55 28.98
CA GLU A 17 3.41 -35.15 28.26
C GLU A 17 4.68 -35.33 29.09
N ARG A 18 5.86 -35.30 28.46
CA ARG A 18 7.17 -35.37 29.15
C ARG A 18 8.11 -34.25 28.72
N VAL A 19 8.85 -33.69 29.68
CA VAL A 19 9.92 -32.71 29.41
C VAL A 19 11.17 -33.43 28.91
N SER A 20 11.66 -33.04 27.74
CA SER A 20 12.95 -33.52 27.22
C SER A 20 14.11 -32.86 27.95
N THR A 21 14.86 -33.62 28.73
CA THR A 21 16.06 -33.16 29.43
C THR A 21 17.20 -32.79 28.47
N GLU A 22 17.23 -33.40 27.28
CA GLU A 22 18.22 -33.09 26.23
C GLU A 22 18.01 -31.72 25.58
N LYS A 23 16.75 -31.37 25.30
CA LYS A 23 16.38 -30.10 24.64
C LYS A 23 16.25 -28.95 25.64
N THR A 24 15.98 -29.26 26.91
CA THR A 24 15.79 -28.26 27.97
C THR A 24 17.14 -27.86 28.57
N ARG A 25 17.37 -26.56 28.72
CA ARG A 25 18.62 -26.02 29.25
C ARG A 25 18.33 -25.03 30.38
N LEU A 26 19.27 -24.93 31.32
CA LEU A 26 19.22 -23.98 32.42
C LEU A 26 20.25 -22.87 32.18
N LEU A 27 19.79 -21.61 32.15
CA LEU A 27 20.67 -20.44 32.12
C LEU A 27 20.55 -19.71 33.46
N VAL A 28 21.69 -19.45 34.10
CA VAL A 28 21.76 -18.77 35.40
C VAL A 28 22.36 -17.37 35.23
N SER A 29 21.95 -16.42 36.07
CA SER A 29 22.53 -15.07 36.09
C SER A 29 24.04 -15.13 36.31
N LYS A 30 24.78 -14.23 35.65
CA LYS A 30 26.24 -14.09 35.81
C LYS A 30 26.70 -13.77 37.23
N ASN A 31 25.78 -13.29 38.07
CA ASN A 31 26.05 -12.96 39.47
C ASN A 31 25.97 -14.18 40.41
N VAL A 32 25.58 -15.36 39.91
CA VAL A 32 25.49 -16.59 40.70
C VAL A 32 26.81 -17.33 40.61
N GLN A 33 27.34 -17.75 41.77
CA GLN A 33 28.56 -18.56 41.84
C GLN A 33 28.37 -19.91 41.14
N PHE A 34 29.45 -20.40 40.53
CA PHE A 34 29.42 -21.63 39.73
C PHE A 34 28.94 -22.86 40.51
N GLN A 35 29.37 -23.00 41.77
CA GLN A 35 28.93 -24.09 42.66
C GLN A 35 27.40 -24.09 42.81
N ARG A 36 26.81 -22.92 43.09
CA ARG A 36 25.35 -22.79 43.21
C ARG A 36 24.64 -23.07 41.89
N ALA A 37 25.22 -22.70 40.75
CA ALA A 37 24.65 -23.03 39.44
C ALA A 37 24.64 -24.54 39.19
N GLN A 38 25.69 -25.27 39.58
CA GLN A 38 25.75 -26.72 39.50
C GLN A 38 24.72 -27.40 40.41
N GLU A 39 24.54 -26.92 41.64
CA GLU A 39 23.47 -27.41 42.53
C GLU A 39 22.07 -27.23 41.93
N LEU A 40 21.80 -26.09 41.28
CA LEU A 40 20.51 -25.84 40.63
C LEU A 40 20.30 -26.77 39.43
N SER A 41 21.38 -27.09 38.71
CA SER A 41 21.37 -28.05 37.60
C SER A 41 21.13 -29.48 38.09
N SER A 42 21.79 -29.91 39.17
CA SER A 42 21.60 -31.25 39.73
C SER A 42 20.20 -31.45 40.28
N VAL A 43 19.62 -30.44 40.94
CA VAL A 43 18.25 -30.49 41.46
C VAL A 43 17.18 -30.53 40.36
N SER A 44 17.47 -29.95 39.19
CA SER A 44 16.51 -29.88 38.08
C SER A 44 16.69 -30.95 37.00
N GLY A 45 17.86 -31.59 36.93
CA GLY A 45 18.20 -32.53 35.85
C GLY A 45 18.45 -31.86 34.49
N PHE A 46 18.43 -30.53 34.41
CA PHE A 46 18.67 -29.78 33.18
C PHE A 46 20.11 -29.32 33.06
N GLY A 47 20.71 -29.50 31.89
CA GLY A 47 22.10 -29.08 31.64
C GLY A 47 22.27 -27.56 31.67
N LEU A 48 23.32 -27.08 32.34
CA LEU A 48 23.71 -25.68 32.30
C LEU A 48 24.12 -25.27 30.88
N ALA A 49 23.64 -24.12 30.43
CA ALA A 49 24.04 -23.52 29.18
C ALA A 49 24.53 -22.08 29.39
N SER A 50 25.46 -21.64 28.54
CA SER A 50 25.93 -20.25 28.49
C SER A 50 24.99 -19.34 27.69
N ASP A 51 24.19 -19.93 26.78
CA ASP A 51 23.10 -19.30 26.05
C ASP A 51 21.97 -20.30 25.76
N PHE A 52 20.77 -19.80 25.42
CA PHE A 52 19.65 -20.64 24.98
C PHE A 52 19.70 -20.97 23.47
N GLY A 53 20.79 -20.64 22.77
CA GLY A 53 20.90 -20.83 21.33
C GLY A 53 19.79 -20.15 20.53
N LYS A 54 19.17 -20.92 19.63
CA LYS A 54 18.09 -20.46 18.74
C LYS A 54 16.74 -20.95 19.22
N TYR A 55 15.78 -20.04 19.34
CA TYR A 55 14.37 -20.34 19.57
C TYR A 55 13.56 -19.93 18.34
N LEU A 56 12.81 -20.89 17.76
CA LEU A 56 12.10 -20.73 16.49
C LEU A 56 12.99 -20.18 15.35
N GLY A 57 14.29 -20.49 15.39
CA GLY A 57 15.26 -20.03 14.39
C GLY A 57 15.84 -18.62 14.62
N VAL A 58 15.48 -17.94 15.71
CA VAL A 58 16.05 -16.64 16.13
C VAL A 58 16.96 -16.87 17.33
N PRO A 59 18.21 -16.37 17.32
CA PRO A 59 19.06 -16.47 18.50
C PRO A 59 18.48 -15.65 19.66
N ILE A 60 18.36 -16.27 20.84
CA ILE A 60 17.98 -15.55 22.05
C ILE A 60 19.24 -14.82 22.54
N LEU A 61 19.33 -13.52 22.20
CA LEU A 61 20.50 -12.71 22.52
C LEU A 61 20.34 -12.04 23.88
N HIS A 62 21.17 -12.45 24.84
CA HIS A 62 21.22 -11.89 26.20
C HIS A 62 22.26 -10.78 26.40
N SER A 63 23.05 -10.47 25.36
CA SER A 63 24.18 -9.54 25.41
C SER A 63 24.07 -8.42 24.37
N ARG A 64 25.02 -7.46 24.40
CA ARG A 64 25.10 -6.37 23.43
C ARG A 64 25.23 -6.95 22.01
N GLN A 65 24.43 -6.43 21.07
CA GLN A 65 24.47 -6.85 19.67
C GLN A 65 25.88 -6.67 19.09
N ARG A 66 26.48 -7.76 18.65
CA ARG A 66 27.67 -7.76 17.80
C ARG A 66 27.28 -8.20 16.40
N LYS A 67 28.05 -7.80 15.39
CA LYS A 67 27.85 -8.25 14.00
C LYS A 67 27.85 -9.78 13.89
N ALA A 68 28.77 -10.42 14.63
CA ALA A 68 28.94 -11.87 14.68
C ALA A 68 27.66 -12.64 15.08
N ASN A 69 26.81 -12.02 15.90
CA ASN A 69 25.55 -12.63 16.33
C ASN A 69 24.59 -12.88 15.15
N TYR A 70 24.83 -12.27 13.99
CA TYR A 70 24.00 -12.39 12.79
C TYR A 70 24.68 -13.15 11.65
N ASP A 71 25.88 -13.70 11.86
CA ASP A 71 26.59 -14.45 10.81
C ASP A 71 25.76 -15.67 10.35
N PHE A 72 24.99 -16.28 11.25
CA PHE A 72 24.05 -17.35 10.89
C PHE A 72 23.02 -16.95 9.79
N LEU A 73 22.64 -15.67 9.70
CA LEU A 73 21.75 -15.19 8.64
C LEU A 73 22.47 -15.15 7.30
N ILE A 74 23.70 -14.65 7.31
CA ILE A 74 24.57 -14.57 6.13
C ILE A 74 24.85 -15.98 5.62
N ASP A 75 25.17 -16.90 6.52
CA ASP A 75 25.42 -18.30 6.16
C ASP A 75 24.17 -19.00 5.64
N LYS A 76 22.98 -18.66 6.14
CA LYS A 76 21.71 -19.14 5.59
C LYS A 76 21.48 -18.66 4.15
N VAL A 77 21.81 -17.39 3.87
CA VAL A 77 21.76 -16.82 2.51
C VAL A 77 22.78 -17.53 1.62
N ARG A 78 24.03 -17.68 2.07
CA ARG A 78 25.10 -18.39 1.34
C ARG A 78 24.74 -19.84 1.04
N LYS A 79 24.23 -20.58 2.01
CA LYS A 79 23.82 -21.99 1.85
C LYS A 79 22.69 -22.15 0.83
N ARG A 80 21.77 -21.18 0.75
CA ARG A 80 20.74 -21.17 -0.30
C ARG A 80 21.35 -20.85 -1.67
N LEU A 81 22.25 -19.88 -1.74
CA LEU A 81 22.96 -19.54 -2.98
C LEU A 81 23.82 -20.70 -3.50
N SER A 82 24.53 -21.43 -2.62
CA SER A 82 25.37 -22.57 -3.01
C SER A 82 24.56 -23.75 -3.57
N SER A 83 23.30 -23.88 -3.15
CA SER A 83 22.39 -24.88 -3.72
C SER A 83 21.92 -24.55 -5.14
N TRP A 84 22.11 -23.30 -5.60
CA TRP A 84 21.68 -22.86 -6.92
C TRP A 84 22.86 -22.71 -7.87
N LYS A 85 22.81 -23.44 -8.99
CA LYS A 85 23.74 -23.20 -10.09
C LYS A 85 23.36 -21.88 -10.78
N ALA A 86 23.92 -20.75 -10.33
CA ALA A 86 23.62 -19.43 -10.91
C ALA A 86 23.83 -19.37 -12.44
N ALA A 87 24.71 -20.22 -12.98
CA ALA A 87 24.99 -20.36 -14.41
C ALA A 87 23.82 -20.97 -15.23
N SER A 88 22.93 -21.76 -14.62
CA SER A 88 21.78 -22.36 -15.33
C SER A 88 20.53 -21.47 -15.32
N LEU A 89 20.59 -20.31 -14.66
CA LEU A 89 19.44 -19.42 -14.49
C LEU A 89 19.57 -18.16 -15.35
N SER A 90 18.47 -17.77 -15.99
CA SER A 90 18.37 -16.48 -16.65
C SER A 90 18.41 -15.32 -15.64
N PHE A 91 18.74 -14.11 -16.10
CA PHE A 91 18.67 -12.91 -15.25
C PHE A 91 17.30 -12.74 -14.58
N ALA A 92 16.22 -12.94 -15.33
CA ALA A 92 14.86 -12.90 -14.80
C ALA A 92 14.65 -13.96 -13.70
N GLY A 93 15.10 -15.20 -13.91
CA GLY A 93 15.00 -16.25 -12.90
C GLY A 93 15.76 -15.93 -11.61
N ARG A 94 16.96 -15.33 -11.71
CA ARG A 94 17.74 -14.91 -10.53
C ARG A 94 17.06 -13.77 -9.78
N VAL A 95 16.47 -12.80 -10.48
CA VAL A 95 15.67 -11.73 -9.86
C VAL A 95 14.46 -12.31 -9.13
N THR A 96 13.71 -13.22 -9.77
CA THR A 96 12.55 -13.89 -9.17
C THR A 96 12.93 -14.63 -7.88
N LEU A 97 13.98 -15.46 -7.90
CA LEU A 97 14.44 -16.19 -6.72
C LEU A 97 14.98 -15.27 -5.61
N THR A 98 15.64 -14.17 -6.00
CA THR A 98 16.09 -13.17 -5.03
C THR A 98 14.91 -12.55 -4.30
N GLN A 99 13.84 -12.23 -5.03
CA GLN A 99 12.65 -11.60 -4.47
C GLN A 99 11.82 -12.58 -3.63
N SER A 100 11.59 -13.81 -4.10
CA SER A 100 10.71 -14.77 -3.43
C SER A 100 11.38 -15.52 -2.28
N VAL A 101 12.71 -15.74 -2.35
CA VAL A 101 13.43 -16.55 -1.36
C VAL A 101 14.43 -15.70 -0.57
N LEU A 102 15.43 -15.10 -1.22
CA LEU A 102 16.54 -14.47 -0.50
C LEU A 102 16.08 -13.27 0.36
N ALA A 103 15.22 -12.43 -0.18
CA ALA A 103 14.65 -11.29 0.53
C ALA A 103 13.74 -11.71 1.71
N ALA A 104 13.17 -12.92 1.65
CA ALA A 104 12.29 -13.44 2.70
C ALA A 104 13.07 -14.03 3.89
N LEU A 105 14.25 -14.62 3.66
CA LEU A 105 15.07 -15.29 4.68
C LEU A 105 15.30 -14.48 5.97
N PRO A 106 15.69 -13.18 5.92
CA PRO A 106 15.93 -12.41 7.14
C PRO A 106 14.64 -11.90 7.82
N THR A 107 13.47 -12.02 7.18
CA THR A 107 12.22 -11.35 7.61
C THR A 107 11.87 -11.64 9.06
N TYR A 108 11.97 -12.90 9.49
CA TYR A 108 11.59 -13.31 10.84
C TYR A 108 12.48 -12.66 11.92
N VAL A 109 13.79 -12.53 11.68
CA VAL A 109 14.70 -11.84 12.61
C VAL A 109 14.50 -10.32 12.58
N MET A 110 14.19 -9.76 11.39
CA MET A 110 13.93 -8.33 11.22
C MET A 110 12.62 -7.87 11.90
N GLN A 111 11.70 -8.78 12.22
CA GLN A 111 10.47 -8.43 12.95
C GLN A 111 10.73 -8.07 14.42
N THR A 112 11.80 -8.60 15.02
CA THR A 112 12.08 -8.43 16.46
C THR A 112 13.32 -7.60 16.75
N THR A 113 14.21 -7.45 15.76
CA THR A 113 15.51 -6.79 15.91
C THR A 113 15.79 -5.85 14.75
N LEU A 114 16.46 -4.73 15.03
CA LEU A 114 17.06 -3.91 13.99
C LEU A 114 18.45 -4.45 13.69
N LEU A 115 18.63 -4.97 12.47
CA LEU A 115 19.90 -5.48 11.99
C LEU A 115 20.90 -4.33 11.82
N PRO A 116 22.17 -4.52 12.23
CA PRO A 116 23.22 -3.56 11.94
C PRO A 116 23.36 -3.33 10.43
N LYS A 117 23.54 -2.06 10.02
CA LYS A 117 23.68 -1.69 8.59
C LYS A 117 24.74 -2.53 7.86
N GLY A 118 25.82 -2.92 8.54
CA GLY A 118 26.87 -3.77 7.97
C GLY A 118 26.38 -5.18 7.60
N VAL A 119 25.47 -5.76 8.37
CA VAL A 119 24.84 -7.07 8.07
C VAL A 119 23.89 -6.91 6.88
N CYS A 120 23.06 -5.86 6.88
CA CYS A 120 22.18 -5.57 5.74
C CYS A 120 22.97 -5.42 4.43
N LYS A 121 24.05 -4.62 4.43
CA LYS A 121 24.92 -4.43 3.27
C LYS A 121 25.56 -5.74 2.80
N GLN A 122 25.91 -6.66 3.71
CA GLN A 122 26.45 -7.96 3.34
C GLN A 122 25.39 -8.87 2.68
N ILE A 123 24.16 -8.90 3.22
CA ILE A 123 23.04 -9.62 2.60
C ILE A 123 22.73 -9.04 1.22
N GLU A 124 22.65 -7.72 1.10
CA GLU A 124 22.41 -7.02 -0.17
C GLU A 124 23.54 -7.28 -1.17
N LYS A 125 24.81 -7.34 -0.73
CA LYS A 125 25.93 -7.72 -1.59
C LYS A 125 25.76 -9.12 -2.16
N LEU A 126 25.37 -10.10 -1.33
CA LEU A 126 25.12 -11.48 -1.79
C LEU A 126 23.96 -11.55 -2.78
N MET A 127 22.85 -10.84 -2.50
CA MET A 127 21.70 -10.74 -3.41
C MET A 127 22.10 -10.10 -4.75
N ARG A 128 22.84 -8.99 -4.71
CA ARG A 128 23.34 -8.28 -5.90
C ARG A 128 24.26 -9.16 -6.72
N ASN A 129 25.24 -9.81 -6.10
CA ASN A 129 26.15 -10.73 -6.77
C ASN A 129 25.37 -11.85 -7.48
N PHE A 130 24.39 -12.45 -6.82
CA PHE A 130 23.56 -13.50 -7.41
C PHE A 130 22.77 -13.01 -8.62
N ILE A 131 22.10 -11.84 -8.54
CA ILE A 131 21.34 -11.27 -9.68
C ILE A 131 22.23 -11.13 -10.92
N TRP A 132 23.45 -10.60 -10.75
CA TRP A 132 24.39 -10.39 -11.85
C TRP A 132 25.15 -11.65 -12.27
N GLY A 133 25.00 -12.76 -11.53
CA GLY A 133 25.68 -14.03 -11.81
C GLY A 133 27.16 -14.02 -11.43
N ALA A 134 27.56 -13.13 -10.50
CA ALA A 134 28.90 -13.16 -9.92
C ALA A 134 29.05 -14.39 -9.02
N THR A 135 30.16 -15.08 -9.17
CA THR A 135 30.62 -16.12 -8.24
C THR A 135 31.92 -15.68 -7.58
N ASP A 136 32.37 -16.42 -6.55
CA ASP A 136 33.66 -16.12 -5.90
C ASP A 136 34.84 -16.23 -6.88
N ILE A 137 34.68 -17.04 -7.95
CA ILE A 137 35.67 -17.24 -9.02
C ILE A 137 35.48 -16.23 -10.16
N LYS A 138 34.22 -15.95 -10.56
CA LYS A 138 33.90 -15.07 -11.69
C LYS A 138 33.23 -13.79 -11.22
N ARG A 139 34.00 -12.69 -11.21
CA ARG A 139 33.45 -11.36 -10.98
C ARG A 139 32.64 -10.91 -12.20
N THR A 140 31.47 -10.32 -11.94
CA THR A 140 30.64 -9.71 -12.98
C THR A 140 30.38 -8.24 -12.68
N TRP A 141 30.42 -7.41 -13.71
CA TRP A 141 30.05 -6.00 -13.61
C TRP A 141 28.57 -5.81 -13.32
N HIS A 142 28.28 -4.99 -12.31
CA HIS A 142 26.93 -4.60 -11.93
C HIS A 142 26.58 -3.30 -12.68
N THR A 143 25.73 -3.39 -13.70
CA THR A 143 25.48 -2.26 -14.61
C THR A 143 24.48 -1.25 -14.07
N VAL A 144 23.72 -1.60 -13.03
CA VAL A 144 22.74 -0.72 -12.38
C VAL A 144 23.05 -0.59 -10.88
N ALA A 145 22.85 0.61 -10.35
CA ALA A 145 22.97 0.92 -8.93
C ALA A 145 21.98 0.09 -8.08
N TRP A 146 22.37 -0.27 -6.84
CA TRP A 146 21.51 -1.10 -6.00
C TRP A 146 20.26 -0.34 -5.55
N GLU A 147 20.42 0.95 -5.31
CA GLU A 147 19.36 1.89 -4.93
C GLU A 147 18.26 1.91 -6.00
N ASP A 148 18.64 1.89 -7.28
CA ASP A 148 17.70 1.85 -8.40
C ASP A 148 17.03 0.50 -8.57
N ILE A 149 17.73 -0.60 -8.31
CA ILE A 149 17.14 -1.95 -8.24
C ILE A 149 16.06 -2.01 -7.15
N CYS A 150 16.29 -1.35 -6.01
CA CYS A 150 15.41 -1.36 -4.85
C CYS A 150 14.19 -0.43 -4.93
N ARG A 151 14.08 0.38 -5.99
CA ARG A 151 12.92 1.25 -6.20
C ARG A 151 11.63 0.43 -6.44
N PRO A 152 10.46 1.04 -6.21
CA PRO A 152 9.19 0.49 -6.69
C PRO A 152 9.20 0.24 -8.20
N LYS A 153 8.42 -0.73 -8.68
CA LYS A 153 8.39 -1.09 -10.13
C LYS A 153 7.91 0.07 -10.99
N ASP A 154 6.88 0.78 -10.54
CA ASP A 154 6.36 2.02 -11.13
C ASP A 154 7.40 3.15 -11.20
N GLN A 155 8.47 3.08 -10.40
CA GLN A 155 9.60 4.02 -10.42
C GLN A 155 10.89 3.44 -10.99
N GLY A 156 10.80 2.26 -11.62
CA GLY A 156 11.91 1.66 -12.35
C GLY A 156 12.83 0.75 -11.57
N GLY A 157 12.41 0.22 -10.42
CA GLY A 157 13.12 -0.87 -9.76
C GLY A 157 12.59 -2.26 -10.11
N LEU A 158 13.26 -3.29 -9.60
CA LEU A 158 12.93 -4.70 -9.87
C LEU A 158 11.90 -5.29 -8.89
N GLY A 159 11.45 -4.52 -7.90
CA GLY A 159 10.57 -4.99 -6.83
C GLY A 159 11.31 -5.73 -5.71
N ILE A 160 12.63 -5.59 -5.64
CA ILE A 160 13.45 -6.05 -4.51
C ILE A 160 13.45 -4.95 -3.45
N ARG A 161 13.27 -5.29 -2.18
CA ARG A 161 13.27 -4.29 -1.10
C ARG A 161 14.68 -4.05 -0.57
N ASN A 162 14.99 -2.81 -0.23
CA ASN A 162 16.16 -2.48 0.57
C ASN A 162 16.03 -3.15 1.94
N VAL A 163 17.03 -3.93 2.34
CA VAL A 163 16.94 -4.79 3.54
C VAL A 163 16.84 -3.95 4.80
N HIS A 164 17.56 -2.83 4.88
CA HIS A 164 17.53 -1.95 6.04
C HIS A 164 16.20 -1.21 6.20
N LEU A 165 15.68 -0.64 5.11
CA LEU A 165 14.37 0.05 5.13
C LEU A 165 13.23 -0.95 5.37
N TYR A 166 13.32 -2.15 4.81
CA TYR A 166 12.34 -3.20 5.07
C TYR A 166 12.37 -3.64 6.54
N ASN A 167 13.55 -3.79 7.14
CA ASN A 167 13.68 -4.05 8.58
C ASN A 167 13.02 -2.95 9.42
N LYS A 168 13.26 -1.68 9.09
CA LYS A 168 12.57 -0.55 9.76
C LYS A 168 11.06 -0.68 9.64
N SER A 169 10.52 -0.92 8.44
CA SER A 169 9.06 -1.05 8.22
C SER A 169 8.42 -2.17 9.03
N LEU A 170 9.14 -3.27 9.28
CA LEU A 170 8.67 -4.37 10.13
C LEU A 170 8.64 -3.96 11.61
N LEU A 171 9.66 -3.24 12.08
CA LEU A 171 9.70 -2.71 13.45
C LEU A 171 8.68 -1.59 13.66
N MET A 172 8.39 -0.80 12.63
CA MET A 172 7.31 0.18 12.65
C MET A 172 5.96 -0.50 12.92
N LYS A 173 5.73 -1.73 12.43
CA LYS A 173 4.53 -2.51 12.78
C LYS A 173 4.45 -2.82 14.27
N VAL A 174 5.57 -3.21 14.88
CA VAL A 174 5.64 -3.50 16.31
C VAL A 174 5.40 -2.22 17.12
N ALA A 175 6.04 -1.13 16.75
CA ALA A 175 5.84 0.18 17.37
C ALA A 175 4.40 0.70 17.19
N TRP A 176 3.79 0.50 16.02
CA TRP A 176 2.39 0.83 15.75
C TRP A 176 1.43 0.05 16.65
N ASN A 177 1.64 -1.26 16.79
CA ASN A 177 0.81 -2.09 17.67
C ASN A 177 0.92 -1.68 19.15
N MET A 178 2.05 -1.09 19.56
CA MET A 178 2.21 -0.52 20.89
C MET A 178 1.28 0.69 21.13
N LEU A 179 0.92 1.44 20.08
CA LEU A 179 -0.04 2.54 20.10
C LEU A 179 -1.48 2.03 19.92
N ALA A 180 -1.71 1.21 18.90
CA ALA A 180 -3.05 0.77 18.49
C ALA A 180 -3.67 -0.29 19.41
N SER A 181 -2.88 -1.02 20.21
CA SER A 181 -3.36 -2.10 21.07
C SER A 181 -2.77 -2.01 22.49
N PRO A 182 -3.11 -0.97 23.26
CA PRO A 182 -2.54 -0.75 24.59
C PRO A 182 -2.90 -1.85 25.61
N SER A 183 -3.99 -2.60 25.38
CA SER A 183 -4.45 -3.69 26.24
C SER A 183 -3.67 -5.00 26.05
N ALA A 184 -2.85 -5.13 25.01
CA ALA A 184 -2.07 -6.34 24.79
C ALA A 184 -1.02 -6.52 25.90
N PHE A 185 -0.94 -7.73 26.47
CA PHE A 185 -0.06 -8.02 27.60
C PHE A 185 1.40 -7.63 27.36
N TRP A 186 1.95 -7.94 26.18
CA TRP A 186 3.33 -7.58 25.84
C TRP A 186 3.55 -6.05 25.79
N VAL A 187 2.53 -5.27 25.42
CA VAL A 187 2.57 -3.80 25.43
C VAL A 187 2.60 -3.30 26.87
N GLN A 188 1.75 -3.83 27.73
CA GLN A 188 1.71 -3.49 29.16
C GLN A 188 3.05 -3.79 29.85
N VAL A 189 3.63 -4.98 29.58
CA VAL A 189 4.94 -5.38 30.10
C VAL A 189 6.04 -4.42 29.64
N LEU A 190 6.09 -4.05 28.35
CA LEU A 190 7.08 -3.09 27.85
C LEU A 190 6.89 -1.69 28.44
N LYS A 191 5.64 -1.18 28.48
CA LYS A 191 5.33 0.13 29.05
C LYS A 191 5.76 0.20 30.52
N SER A 192 5.46 -0.83 31.30
CA SER A 192 5.86 -0.95 32.72
C SER A 192 7.39 -1.04 32.86
N LYS A 193 8.03 -1.98 32.17
CA LYS A 193 9.49 -2.19 32.22
C LYS A 193 10.28 -0.93 31.87
N TYR A 194 9.84 -0.20 30.85
CA TYR A 194 10.53 1.02 30.39
C TYR A 194 9.96 2.30 30.98
N LYS A 195 9.00 2.24 31.90
CA LYS A 195 8.39 3.39 32.58
C LYS A 195 7.91 4.44 31.58
N CYS A 196 7.08 4.02 30.62
CA CYS A 196 6.66 4.84 29.48
C CYS A 196 5.57 5.89 29.80
N GLY A 197 5.28 6.13 31.09
CA GLY A 197 4.18 6.99 31.52
C GLY A 197 2.79 6.40 31.23
N THR A 198 1.77 7.21 31.49
CA THR A 198 0.35 6.91 31.23
C THR A 198 -0.16 7.51 29.92
N ASP A 199 0.67 8.30 29.23
CA ASP A 199 0.30 8.94 27.99
C ASP A 199 -0.01 7.93 26.88
N PHE A 200 -0.96 8.27 26.02
CA PHE A 200 -1.35 7.41 24.89
C PHE A 200 -0.18 7.23 23.91
N ILE A 201 0.47 8.35 23.56
CA ILE A 201 1.74 8.36 22.83
C ILE A 201 2.85 8.43 23.89
N PRO A 202 3.46 7.29 24.27
CA PRO A 202 4.47 7.30 25.31
C PRO A 202 5.72 8.08 24.88
N ASN A 203 6.36 8.73 25.85
CA ASN A 203 7.70 9.24 25.66
C ASN A 203 8.72 8.09 25.74
N VAL A 204 9.20 7.65 24.57
CA VAL A 204 10.10 6.50 24.45
C VAL A 204 11.54 7.00 24.49
N ASN A 205 12.18 6.87 25.66
CA ASN A 205 13.56 7.30 25.88
C ASN A 205 14.57 6.15 25.88
N PRO A 206 15.81 6.39 25.41
CA PRO A 206 16.88 5.40 25.49
C PRO A 206 17.27 5.15 26.95
N LYS A 207 17.43 3.87 27.32
CA LYS A 207 17.98 3.45 28.62
C LYS A 207 19.24 2.62 28.40
N GLN A 208 20.23 2.71 29.30
CA GLN A 208 21.53 2.02 29.18
C GLN A 208 21.37 0.50 28.91
N ASN A 209 20.47 -0.17 29.64
CA ASN A 209 20.25 -1.62 29.53
C ASN A 209 18.90 -1.97 28.89
N CYS A 210 18.61 -1.39 27.72
CA CYS A 210 17.41 -1.75 26.96
C CYS A 210 17.57 -3.05 26.15
N SER A 211 16.47 -3.79 26.04
CA SER A 211 16.35 -4.98 25.19
C SER A 211 16.51 -4.61 23.72
N ILE A 212 16.89 -5.60 22.92
CA ILE A 212 17.11 -5.42 21.48
C ILE A 212 15.85 -4.91 20.76
N THR A 213 14.70 -5.50 21.08
CA THR A 213 13.42 -5.08 20.51
C THR A 213 13.08 -3.64 20.90
N TRP A 214 13.35 -3.23 22.14
CA TRP A 214 13.14 -1.84 22.57
C TRP A 214 14.02 -0.84 21.82
N ARG A 215 15.29 -1.20 21.56
CA ARG A 215 16.18 -0.40 20.69
C ARG A 215 15.65 -0.29 19.27
N GLY A 216 15.09 -1.38 18.74
CA GLY A 216 14.44 -1.39 17.44
C GLY A 216 13.24 -0.44 17.38
N ILE A 217 12.38 -0.46 18.40
CA ILE A 217 11.24 0.45 18.55
C ILE A 217 11.71 1.90 18.64
N LEU A 218 12.67 2.20 19.53
CA LEU A 218 13.27 3.54 19.68
C LEU A 218 13.78 4.10 18.33
N ALA A 219 14.40 3.26 17.51
CA ALA A 219 14.99 3.67 16.23
C ALA A 219 13.96 4.04 15.16
N VAL A 220 12.70 3.59 15.30
CA VAL A 220 11.61 3.85 14.33
C VAL A 220 10.45 4.65 14.94
N TRP A 221 10.51 4.98 16.23
CA TRP A 221 9.41 5.63 16.95
C TRP A 221 9.00 6.95 16.31
N LYS A 222 9.98 7.79 15.95
CA LYS A 222 9.75 9.06 15.24
C LYS A 222 9.11 8.85 13.86
N ASP A 223 9.53 7.80 13.14
CA ASP A 223 8.99 7.45 11.82
C ASP A 223 7.51 7.02 11.94
N VAL A 224 7.12 6.35 13.03
CA VAL A 224 5.72 5.96 13.28
C VAL A 224 4.86 7.16 13.70
N VAL A 225 5.34 7.97 14.64
CA VAL A 225 4.61 9.13 15.17
C VAL A 225 4.40 10.19 14.09
N SER A 226 5.37 10.39 13.18
CA SER A 226 5.23 11.33 12.06
C SER A 226 4.28 10.83 10.97
N GLY A 227 4.11 9.51 10.83
CA GLY A 227 3.22 8.90 9.85
C GLY A 227 1.80 8.66 10.35
N MET A 228 1.52 8.86 11.65
CA MET A 228 0.19 8.60 12.23
C MET A 228 -0.74 9.81 12.08
N GLN A 229 -2.04 9.52 12.12
CA GLN A 229 -3.09 10.52 12.24
C GLN A 229 -4.08 10.09 13.33
N TRP A 230 -4.76 11.05 13.94
CA TRP A 230 -5.85 10.81 14.88
C TRP A 230 -7.20 10.71 14.18
N ASN A 231 -8.04 9.79 14.66
CA ASN A 231 -9.47 9.72 14.38
C ASN A 231 -10.25 10.21 15.60
N ILE A 232 -11.15 11.16 15.37
CA ILE A 232 -11.95 11.79 16.43
C ILE A 232 -13.01 10.81 16.94
N GLY A 233 -13.03 10.57 18.24
CA GLY A 233 -14.12 9.91 18.95
C GLY A 233 -14.80 10.90 19.90
N ASN A 234 -14.53 10.77 21.20
CA ASN A 234 -14.98 11.73 22.21
C ASN A 234 -14.20 13.06 22.20
N GLY A 235 -13.07 13.15 21.49
CA GLY A 235 -12.29 14.37 21.28
C GLY A 235 -11.51 14.88 22.50
N LYS A 236 -11.51 14.14 23.61
CA LYS A 236 -10.87 14.58 24.87
C LYS A 236 -9.36 14.45 24.85
N ARG A 237 -8.80 13.53 24.04
CA ARG A 237 -7.35 13.28 24.00
C ARG A 237 -6.65 14.08 22.92
N ILE A 238 -7.36 14.37 21.83
CA ILE A 238 -6.80 15.06 20.66
C ILE A 238 -6.72 16.55 20.96
N ARG A 239 -5.52 17.12 20.87
CA ARG A 239 -5.34 18.57 20.91
C ARG A 239 -5.64 19.17 19.54
N PHE A 240 -6.56 20.13 19.50
CA PHE A 240 -7.07 20.66 18.25
C PHE A 240 -5.98 21.31 17.39
N TRP A 241 -5.04 22.01 18.01
CA TRP A 241 -4.02 22.78 17.27
C TRP A 241 -2.74 22.01 16.97
N THR A 242 -2.30 21.14 17.89
CA THR A 242 -0.95 20.54 17.83
C THR A 242 -0.92 19.13 17.23
N ASP A 243 -2.05 18.43 17.23
CA ASP A 243 -2.08 17.03 16.83
C ASP A 243 -2.54 16.86 15.37
N PRO A 244 -2.00 15.87 14.64
CA PRO A 244 -2.40 15.62 13.26
C PRO A 244 -3.71 14.81 13.23
N TRP A 245 -4.85 15.49 13.16
CA TRP A 245 -6.17 14.83 13.05
C TRP A 245 -6.91 15.16 11.74
N LEU A 246 -6.48 16.21 11.01
CA LEU A 246 -7.07 16.55 9.72
C LEU A 246 -6.67 15.57 8.62
N PRO A 247 -7.57 15.23 7.67
CA PRO A 247 -7.27 14.35 6.53
C PRO A 247 -6.09 14.78 5.65
N SER A 248 -5.70 16.05 5.71
CA SER A 248 -4.52 16.58 5.00
C SER A 248 -3.20 16.26 5.71
N GLY A 249 -3.24 15.76 6.95
CA GLY A 249 -2.08 15.51 7.79
C GLY A 249 -1.42 16.78 8.36
N VAL A 250 -2.00 17.96 8.09
CA VAL A 250 -1.40 19.23 8.52
C VAL A 250 -1.75 19.52 9.98
N ILE A 251 -0.74 19.99 10.71
CA ILE A 251 -0.89 20.51 12.07
C ILE A 251 -1.39 21.96 11.99
N LEU A 252 -2.56 22.23 12.56
CA LEU A 252 -3.23 23.54 12.46
C LEU A 252 -2.41 24.68 13.05
N GLN A 253 -1.62 24.43 14.09
CA GLN A 253 -0.70 25.41 14.68
C GLN A 253 0.25 26.02 13.64
N ASN A 254 0.73 25.22 12.68
CA ASN A 254 1.67 25.68 11.65
C ASN A 254 0.99 26.54 10.57
N LEU A 255 -0.34 26.62 10.58
CA LEU A 255 -1.17 27.36 9.62
C LEU A 255 -1.90 28.55 10.24
N ALA A 256 -1.69 28.81 11.53
CA ALA A 256 -2.40 29.86 12.25
C ALA A 256 -2.03 31.24 11.67
N ILE A 257 -3.06 32.02 11.30
CA ILE A 257 -2.88 33.38 10.75
C ILE A 257 -2.69 34.42 11.87
N ALA A 258 -3.10 34.07 13.10
CA ALA A 258 -3.00 34.91 14.28
C ALA A 258 -2.34 34.15 15.44
N PRO A 259 -1.66 34.85 16.37
CA PRO A 259 -0.98 34.21 17.49
C PRO A 259 -1.99 33.48 18.39
N LEU A 260 -1.64 32.24 18.75
CA LEU A 260 -2.42 31.39 19.65
C LEU A 260 -1.87 31.52 21.07
N ASN A 261 -2.76 31.66 22.05
CA ASN A 261 -2.37 31.64 23.45
C ASN A 261 -2.21 30.20 23.99
N GLN A 262 -1.61 30.07 25.18
CA GLN A 262 -1.31 28.75 25.76
C GLN A 262 -2.58 27.92 26.04
N THR A 263 -3.68 28.57 26.45
CA THR A 263 -4.98 27.92 26.66
C THR A 263 -5.54 27.35 25.37
N GLN A 264 -5.46 28.09 24.26
CA GLN A 264 -5.87 27.62 22.94
C GLN A 264 -5.03 26.43 22.49
N LEU A 265 -3.71 26.46 22.67
CA LEU A 265 -2.83 25.34 22.32
C LEU A 265 -3.12 24.06 23.13
N LEU A 266 -3.66 24.21 24.34
CA LEU A 266 -4.09 23.10 25.20
C LEU A 266 -5.52 22.62 24.91
N ALA A 267 -6.30 23.38 24.14
CA ALA A 267 -7.70 23.05 23.86
C ALA A 267 -7.82 21.73 23.10
N SER A 268 -8.72 20.88 23.61
CA SER A 268 -9.07 19.61 23.00
C SER A 268 -10.04 19.80 21.83
N VAL A 269 -10.20 18.77 21.01
CA VAL A 269 -11.24 18.77 19.97
C VAL A 269 -12.64 18.84 20.62
N SER A 270 -12.84 18.22 21.78
CA SER A 270 -14.12 18.29 22.49
C SER A 270 -14.51 19.71 22.90
N ASP A 271 -13.56 20.56 23.29
CA ASP A 271 -13.82 21.94 23.73
C ASP A 271 -14.37 22.83 22.60
N LEU A 272 -14.07 22.46 21.34
CA LEU A 272 -14.46 23.18 20.13
C LEU A 272 -15.63 22.51 19.38
N SER A 273 -16.20 21.47 19.99
CA SER A 273 -17.44 20.82 19.57
C SER A 273 -18.55 21.10 20.59
N ASN A 274 -19.81 21.03 20.18
CA ASN A 274 -20.92 21.02 21.14
C ASN A 274 -21.34 19.59 21.51
N GLU A 275 -22.19 19.45 22.53
CA GLU A 275 -22.70 18.17 23.03
C GLU A 275 -23.52 17.40 21.99
N TYR A 276 -24.05 18.11 20.99
CA TYR A 276 -24.85 17.55 19.90
C TYR A 276 -24.01 17.09 18.69
N GLY A 277 -22.68 17.20 18.75
CA GLY A 277 -21.80 16.78 17.65
C GLY A 277 -21.83 17.73 16.45
N THR A 278 -21.69 19.03 16.70
CA THR A 278 -21.43 20.07 15.69
C THR A 278 -20.25 20.95 16.09
N TRP A 279 -19.49 21.44 15.11
CA TRP A 279 -18.36 22.34 15.35
C TRP A 279 -18.80 23.74 15.80
N ARG A 280 -18.08 24.31 16.77
CA ARG A 280 -18.23 25.73 17.16
C ARG A 280 -17.28 26.58 16.31
N LEU A 281 -17.62 26.75 15.03
CA LEU A 281 -16.75 27.38 14.03
C LEU A 281 -16.30 28.79 14.42
N ASP A 282 -17.16 29.56 15.10
CA ASP A 282 -16.88 30.95 15.49
C ASP A 282 -15.66 31.11 16.40
N LEU A 283 -15.33 30.06 17.17
CA LEU A 283 -14.20 30.08 18.12
C LEU A 283 -12.84 30.07 17.42
N PHE A 284 -12.74 29.49 16.22
CA PHE A 284 -11.45 29.26 15.55
C PHE A 284 -11.37 29.75 14.10
N LYS A 285 -12.50 30.08 13.47
CA LYS A 285 -12.54 30.55 12.06
C LYS A 285 -11.66 31.77 11.79
N LYS A 286 -11.44 32.64 12.78
CA LYS A 286 -10.58 33.84 12.66
C LYS A 286 -9.08 33.52 12.62
N PHE A 287 -8.68 32.34 13.10
CA PHE A 287 -7.28 31.95 13.24
C PHE A 287 -6.79 31.05 12.10
N ILE A 288 -7.70 30.52 11.27
CA ILE A 288 -7.42 29.49 10.28
C ILE A 288 -7.80 29.98 8.87
N PRO A 289 -6.99 29.70 7.83
CA PRO A 289 -7.36 30.03 6.46
C PRO A 289 -8.68 29.37 6.03
N PRO A 290 -9.53 30.05 5.24
CA PRO A 290 -10.86 29.55 4.86
C PRO A 290 -10.88 28.12 4.27
N GLN A 291 -9.84 27.76 3.51
CA GLN A 291 -9.71 26.42 2.92
C GLN A 291 -9.66 25.30 3.96
N PHE A 292 -9.01 25.52 5.12
CA PHE A 292 -8.91 24.54 6.18
C PHE A 292 -10.14 24.57 7.10
N VAL A 293 -10.81 25.71 7.23
CA VAL A 293 -12.13 25.79 7.88
C VAL A 293 -13.13 24.90 7.15
N ASN A 294 -13.15 24.92 5.81
CA ASN A 294 -13.98 24.03 5.02
C ASN A 294 -13.61 22.55 5.21
N GLN A 295 -12.32 22.25 5.37
CA GLN A 295 -11.86 20.89 5.65
C GLN A 295 -12.31 20.40 7.04
N ILE A 296 -12.23 21.26 8.05
CA ILE A 296 -12.72 20.98 9.41
C ILE A 296 -14.23 20.73 9.39
N ALA A 297 -14.99 21.55 8.66
CA ALA A 297 -16.44 21.41 8.54
C ALA A 297 -16.87 20.05 7.95
N GLY A 298 -16.03 19.47 7.07
CA GLY A 298 -16.26 18.15 6.47
C GLY A 298 -15.91 16.97 7.39
N CYS A 299 -15.11 17.20 8.44
CA CYS A 299 -14.79 16.20 9.45
C CYS A 299 -15.93 16.05 10.45
N ALA A 300 -16.16 14.82 10.92
CA ALA A 300 -17.06 14.59 12.04
C ALA A 300 -16.48 15.23 13.31
N PRO A 301 -17.24 16.11 14.01
CA PRO A 301 -16.82 16.66 15.29
C PRO A 301 -16.81 15.59 16.37
N ALA A 302 -16.19 15.94 17.49
CA ALA A 302 -16.24 15.10 18.67
C ALA A 302 -17.68 14.93 19.17
N ASN A 303 -17.99 13.74 19.65
CA ASN A 303 -19.27 13.45 20.24
C ASN A 303 -19.05 12.61 21.52
N PRO A 304 -19.46 13.10 22.70
CA PRO A 304 -19.24 12.41 23.98
C PRO A 304 -19.84 11.02 24.05
N LEU A 305 -20.89 10.76 23.24
CA LEU A 305 -21.51 9.46 23.17
C LEU A 305 -20.58 8.45 22.50
N LEU A 306 -19.70 8.87 21.59
CA LEU A 306 -18.73 7.99 20.93
C LEU A 306 -17.65 7.48 21.90
N GLY A 307 -16.97 6.40 21.51
CA GLY A 307 -15.87 5.83 22.27
C GLY A 307 -14.62 6.71 22.28
N ASP A 308 -13.55 6.17 22.86
CA ASP A 308 -12.25 6.84 22.91
C ASP A 308 -11.68 7.20 21.53
N ASP A 309 -10.92 8.29 21.49
CA ASP A 309 -10.10 8.67 20.34
C ASP A 309 -9.13 7.54 19.96
N SER A 310 -8.90 7.37 18.65
CA SER A 310 -8.06 6.29 18.11
C SER A 310 -7.07 6.80 17.07
N VAL A 311 -6.05 6.00 16.76
CA VAL A 311 -5.04 6.32 15.75
C VAL A 311 -5.32 5.60 14.43
N SER A 312 -5.02 6.28 13.33
CA SER A 312 -5.15 5.78 11.95
C SER A 312 -3.85 5.95 11.18
N TRP A 313 -3.65 5.05 10.22
CA TRP A 313 -2.52 5.09 9.29
C TRP A 313 -2.99 5.65 7.94
N PRO A 314 -2.86 6.97 7.69
CA PRO A 314 -3.47 7.67 6.56
C PRO A 314 -2.94 7.23 5.19
N LEU A 315 -1.81 6.51 5.15
CA LEU A 315 -1.23 5.98 3.90
C LEU A 315 -1.96 4.75 3.35
N THR A 316 -3.04 4.33 4.02
CA THR A 316 -3.94 3.27 3.59
C THR A 316 -5.37 3.77 3.62
N SER A 317 -6.16 3.42 2.61
CA SER A 317 -7.55 3.90 2.49
C SER A 317 -8.44 3.48 3.65
N ASN A 318 -8.15 2.32 4.27
CA ASN A 318 -8.87 1.80 5.43
C ASN A 318 -8.27 2.24 6.78
N GLY A 319 -7.21 3.05 6.78
CA GLY A 319 -6.51 3.50 7.98
C GLY A 319 -5.75 2.41 8.76
N ILE A 320 -5.63 1.20 8.20
CA ILE A 320 -4.95 0.07 8.86
C ILE A 320 -3.47 0.07 8.47
N PHE A 321 -2.59 0.05 9.46
CA PHE A 321 -1.15 -0.04 9.23
C PHE A 321 -0.77 -1.28 8.40
N SER A 322 -0.04 -1.06 7.31
CA SER A 322 0.60 -2.13 6.55
C SER A 322 2.11 -1.91 6.44
N THR A 323 2.88 -3.00 6.50
CA THR A 323 4.34 -2.94 6.33
C THR A 323 4.73 -2.45 4.94
N LYS A 324 3.89 -2.70 3.92
CA LYS A 324 4.07 -2.18 2.57
C LYS A 324 3.97 -0.66 2.56
N SER A 325 2.87 -0.08 3.05
CA SER A 325 2.69 1.38 3.10
C SER A 325 3.75 2.07 3.97
N ALA A 326 4.20 1.43 5.06
CA ALA A 326 5.30 1.95 5.87
C ALA A 326 6.65 1.91 5.14
N TYR A 327 6.90 0.89 4.33
CA TYR A 327 8.09 0.85 3.49
C TYR A 327 8.05 1.95 2.41
N ASP A 328 6.90 2.15 1.78
CA ASP A 328 6.70 3.20 0.76
C ASP A 328 6.85 4.61 1.39
N PHE A 329 6.38 4.79 2.63
CA PHE A 329 6.61 6.01 3.43
C PHE A 329 8.09 6.31 3.62
N LEU A 330 8.89 5.30 4.01
CA LEU A 330 10.33 5.45 4.20
C LEU A 330 11.06 5.73 2.87
N LEU A 331 10.52 5.27 1.74
CA LEU A 331 11.05 5.54 0.41
C LEU A 331 10.68 6.93 -0.13
N SER A 332 9.64 7.59 0.40
CA SER A 332 9.14 8.89 -0.11
C SER A 332 10.18 10.01 -0.11
N HIS A 333 11.27 9.84 0.64
CA HIS A 333 12.43 10.73 0.66
C HIS A 333 13.29 10.64 -0.62
N ILE A 334 13.02 9.68 -1.50
CA ILE A 334 13.73 9.48 -2.77
C ILE A 334 12.91 10.12 -3.90
N PRO A 335 13.52 10.96 -4.76
CA PRO A 335 12.82 11.58 -5.89
C PRO A 335 12.16 10.56 -6.82
N THR A 336 10.90 10.79 -7.15
CA THR A 336 10.10 9.97 -8.06
C THR A 336 10.68 10.01 -9.47
N ARG A 337 10.82 8.84 -10.12
CA ARG A 337 11.19 8.75 -11.54
C ARG A 337 9.94 8.78 -12.44
N SER A 338 10.14 9.17 -13.70
CA SER A 338 9.08 9.34 -14.69
C SER A 338 8.17 8.10 -14.85
N ALA A 339 6.93 8.32 -15.30
CA ALA A 339 5.90 7.30 -15.51
C ALA A 339 6.22 6.24 -16.59
N ILE A 340 7.38 6.34 -17.24
CA ILE A 340 7.86 5.48 -18.34
C ILE A 340 7.87 3.99 -17.94
N TRP A 341 8.18 3.69 -16.68
CA TRP A 341 8.29 2.33 -16.17
C TRP A 341 6.97 1.56 -16.14
N THR A 342 5.85 2.27 -16.08
CA THR A 342 4.52 1.66 -16.14
C THR A 342 4.33 0.89 -17.44
N ASN A 343 4.84 1.40 -18.56
CA ASN A 343 4.74 0.76 -19.86
C ASN A 343 5.56 -0.55 -19.89
N VAL A 344 6.79 -0.52 -19.35
CA VAL A 344 7.68 -1.69 -19.31
C VAL A 344 7.07 -2.84 -18.50
N TRP A 345 6.50 -2.53 -17.35
CA TRP A 345 5.97 -3.58 -16.46
C TRP A 345 4.57 -4.08 -16.86
N LYS A 346 3.76 -3.23 -17.51
CA LYS A 346 2.45 -3.61 -18.06
C LYS A 346 2.53 -4.28 -19.44
N TRP A 347 3.66 -4.19 -20.13
CA TRP A 347 3.85 -4.82 -21.44
C TRP A 347 3.53 -6.32 -21.40
N GLU A 348 2.73 -6.82 -22.34
CA GLU A 348 2.04 -8.10 -22.22
C GLU A 348 2.87 -9.34 -22.60
N GLY A 349 4.09 -9.18 -23.11
CA GLY A 349 4.91 -10.32 -23.50
C GLY A 349 5.70 -10.99 -22.35
N PRO A 350 6.58 -11.95 -22.69
CA PRO A 350 7.32 -12.78 -21.74
C PRO A 350 8.10 -12.01 -20.68
N HIS A 351 8.06 -12.49 -19.41
CA HIS A 351 8.73 -11.82 -18.29
C HIS A 351 10.24 -11.62 -18.49
N ARG A 352 10.92 -12.57 -19.15
CA ARG A 352 12.34 -12.46 -19.50
C ARG A 352 12.65 -11.22 -20.36
N ILE A 353 11.73 -10.86 -21.25
CA ILE A 353 11.86 -9.71 -22.14
C ILE A 353 11.55 -8.43 -21.36
N ARG A 354 10.59 -8.43 -20.43
CA ARG A 354 10.38 -7.27 -19.52
C ARG A 354 11.63 -6.93 -18.71
N CYS A 355 12.32 -7.94 -18.17
CA CYS A 355 13.59 -7.72 -17.48
C CYS A 355 14.69 -7.18 -18.41
N PHE A 356 14.71 -7.60 -19.68
CA PHE A 356 15.62 -7.05 -20.68
C PHE A 356 15.29 -5.59 -21.02
N LEU A 357 14.01 -5.26 -21.26
CA LEU A 357 13.57 -3.88 -21.48
C LEU A 357 13.94 -3.01 -20.28
N TRP A 358 13.77 -3.51 -19.05
CA TRP A 358 14.22 -2.82 -17.84
C TRP A 358 15.73 -2.55 -17.83
N LEU A 359 16.55 -3.52 -18.25
CA LEU A 359 17.99 -3.31 -18.41
C LEU A 359 18.28 -2.24 -19.47
N LEU A 360 17.58 -2.28 -20.61
CA LEU A 360 17.75 -1.33 -21.70
C LEU A 360 17.44 0.11 -21.26
N TYR A 361 16.34 0.32 -20.55
CA TYR A 361 15.96 1.65 -20.04
C TYR A 361 16.89 2.19 -18.95
N ASN A 362 17.55 1.32 -18.17
CA ASN A 362 18.55 1.72 -17.17
C ASN A 362 19.97 1.82 -17.75
N ASP A 363 20.09 1.85 -19.09
CA ASP A 363 21.39 1.85 -19.78
C ASP A 363 22.30 0.70 -19.29
N GLY A 364 21.71 -0.46 -19.03
CA GLY A 364 22.37 -1.61 -18.41
C GLY A 364 23.00 -2.60 -19.40
N LEU A 365 22.83 -2.40 -20.71
CA LEU A 365 23.39 -3.27 -21.75
C LEU A 365 24.91 -3.04 -21.90
N LYS A 366 25.67 -4.12 -22.07
CA LYS A 366 27.13 -4.10 -22.22
C LYS A 366 27.55 -3.98 -23.69
N THR A 367 27.15 -2.88 -24.30
CA THR A 367 27.53 -2.52 -25.66
C THR A 367 29.03 -2.20 -25.75
N ASN A 368 29.64 -2.32 -26.93
CA ASN A 368 31.09 -2.10 -27.07
C ASN A 368 31.51 -0.65 -26.69
N ASP A 369 30.67 0.36 -26.94
CA ASP A 369 30.91 1.74 -26.49
C ASP A 369 31.10 1.83 -24.95
N LYS A 370 30.35 1.05 -24.19
CA LYS A 370 30.49 0.98 -22.73
C LYS A 370 31.65 0.12 -22.29
N ARG A 371 31.92 -0.98 -23.00
CA ARG A 371 33.09 -1.82 -22.73
C ARG A 371 34.38 -1.00 -22.92
N ALA A 372 34.43 -0.15 -23.94
CA ALA A 372 35.52 0.79 -24.17
C ALA A 372 35.62 1.85 -23.05
N ARG A 373 34.50 2.49 -22.69
CA ARG A 373 34.46 3.45 -21.56
C ARG A 373 34.85 2.83 -20.21
N TRP A 374 34.63 1.54 -20.03
CA TRP A 374 35.00 0.78 -18.83
C TRP A 374 36.38 0.11 -18.92
N SER A 375 37.18 0.43 -19.94
CA SER A 375 38.51 -0.12 -20.18
C SER A 375 38.55 -1.66 -20.27
N MET A 376 37.47 -2.31 -20.72
CA MET A 376 37.40 -3.77 -20.89
C MET A 376 37.86 -4.25 -22.25
N ASP A 377 37.79 -3.38 -23.25
CA ASP A 377 38.12 -3.66 -24.65
C ASP A 377 38.47 -2.35 -25.32
N ALA A 378 39.43 -2.32 -26.23
CA ALA A 378 39.82 -1.09 -26.92
C ALA A 378 38.87 -0.76 -28.09
N ASN A 379 38.12 -1.76 -28.58
CA ASN A 379 37.27 -1.61 -29.75
C ASN A 379 35.81 -1.28 -29.37
N ASP A 380 35.35 -0.10 -29.78
CA ASP A 380 33.98 0.38 -29.58
C ASP A 380 33.07 0.13 -30.79
N VAL A 381 33.60 -0.43 -31.89
CA VAL A 381 32.89 -0.63 -33.14
C VAL A 381 31.86 -1.77 -33.04
N CYS A 382 30.74 -1.61 -33.74
CA CYS A 382 29.68 -2.59 -33.84
C CYS A 382 30.14 -3.82 -34.63
N PRO A 383 30.03 -5.05 -34.09
CA PRO A 383 30.48 -6.27 -34.75
C PRO A 383 29.51 -6.72 -35.86
N LEU A 384 28.34 -6.09 -35.99
CA LEU A 384 27.34 -6.41 -37.02
C LEU A 384 27.62 -5.70 -38.34
N CYS A 385 28.05 -4.43 -38.29
CA CYS A 385 28.32 -3.61 -39.48
C CYS A 385 29.81 -3.27 -39.63
N SER A 386 30.60 -3.37 -38.55
CA SER A 386 32.02 -3.02 -38.51
C SER A 386 32.35 -1.57 -38.90
N SER A 387 31.36 -0.65 -38.88
CA SER A 387 31.55 0.73 -39.37
C SER A 387 31.21 1.83 -38.35
N HIS A 388 30.37 1.56 -37.36
CA HIS A 388 29.88 2.58 -36.42
C HIS A 388 30.12 2.16 -34.98
N ILE A 389 30.18 3.13 -34.07
CA ILE A 389 30.24 2.90 -32.62
C ILE A 389 29.00 2.12 -32.18
N GLU A 390 29.22 1.05 -31.42
CA GLU A 390 28.16 0.20 -30.92
C GLU A 390 27.42 0.85 -29.76
N THR A 391 26.42 1.68 -30.04
CA THR A 391 25.46 2.14 -29.02
C THR A 391 24.24 1.23 -28.96
N PRO A 392 23.46 1.22 -27.85
CA PRO A 392 22.21 0.45 -27.80
C PRO A 392 21.24 0.82 -28.92
N LEU A 393 21.14 2.11 -29.26
CA LEU A 393 20.27 2.58 -30.34
C LEU A 393 20.78 2.09 -31.71
N HIS A 394 22.09 2.12 -31.93
CA HIS A 394 22.69 1.61 -33.17
C HIS A 394 22.41 0.12 -33.36
N VAL A 395 22.71 -0.72 -32.37
CA VAL A 395 22.51 -2.17 -32.46
C VAL A 395 21.03 -2.52 -32.69
N LEU A 396 20.11 -1.78 -32.05
CA LEU A 396 18.69 -2.13 -32.05
C LEU A 396 17.90 -1.48 -33.20
N ARG A 397 18.40 -0.39 -33.80
CA ARG A 397 17.66 0.40 -34.79
C ARG A 397 18.51 0.81 -35.99
N ASP A 398 19.67 1.43 -35.77
CA ASP A 398 20.39 2.14 -36.85
C ASP A 398 21.34 1.26 -37.66
N CYS A 399 21.74 0.10 -37.14
CA CYS A 399 22.59 -0.86 -37.83
C CYS A 399 21.87 -1.45 -39.06
N ASP A 400 22.56 -1.56 -40.20
CA ASP A 400 21.94 -2.00 -41.46
C ASP A 400 21.37 -3.41 -41.39
N ARG A 401 22.04 -4.30 -40.65
CA ARG A 401 21.54 -5.67 -40.37
C ARG A 401 20.26 -5.65 -39.53
N SER A 402 20.13 -4.70 -38.60
CA SER A 402 18.93 -4.54 -37.77
C SER A 402 17.80 -3.90 -38.57
N LYS A 403 18.09 -2.91 -39.43
CA LYS A 403 17.11 -2.32 -40.37
C LYS A 403 16.48 -3.37 -41.28
N GLU A 404 17.27 -4.32 -41.78
CA GLU A 404 16.77 -5.42 -42.62
C GLU A 404 15.72 -6.27 -41.88
N VAL A 405 15.94 -6.58 -40.60
CA VAL A 405 14.97 -7.30 -39.76
C VAL A 405 13.67 -6.51 -39.61
N TRP A 406 13.77 -5.20 -39.35
CA TRP A 406 12.60 -4.34 -39.17
C TRP A 406 11.79 -4.18 -40.46
N GLN A 407 12.46 -4.05 -41.61
CA GLN A 407 11.82 -4.01 -42.93
C GLN A 407 11.01 -5.28 -43.19
N ARG A 408 11.59 -6.46 -42.94
CA ARG A 408 10.88 -7.75 -43.12
C ARG A 408 9.69 -7.94 -42.17
N LEU A 409 9.72 -7.31 -40.99
CA LEU A 409 8.61 -7.32 -40.04
C LEU A 409 7.57 -6.21 -40.29
N ASN A 410 7.73 -5.44 -41.38
CA ASN A 410 6.87 -4.32 -41.75
C ASN A 410 6.80 -3.21 -40.68
N PHE A 411 7.90 -2.97 -39.96
CA PHE A 411 8.06 -1.79 -39.11
C PHE A 411 8.74 -0.66 -39.89
N SER A 412 8.03 0.44 -40.11
CA SER A 412 8.60 1.67 -40.67
C SER A 412 8.80 2.69 -39.56
N PHE A 413 10.03 3.18 -39.41
CA PHE A 413 10.39 4.16 -38.37
C PHE A 413 10.39 5.60 -38.88
N GLY A 414 10.10 5.87 -40.16
CA GLY A 414 10.08 7.22 -40.75
C GLY A 414 11.36 8.04 -40.47
N ASN A 415 11.26 9.37 -40.49
CA ASN A 415 12.33 10.32 -40.12
C ASN A 415 12.56 10.42 -38.59
N GLN A 416 12.29 9.36 -37.81
CA GLN A 416 12.50 9.35 -36.35
C GLN A 416 13.97 9.17 -35.92
N ASN A 417 14.93 9.38 -36.82
CA ASN A 417 16.37 9.21 -36.57
C ASN A 417 16.88 10.09 -35.42
N SER A 418 16.23 11.22 -35.14
CA SER A 418 16.58 12.16 -34.06
C SER A 418 16.03 11.77 -32.68
N GLN A 419 15.24 10.69 -32.54
CA GLN A 419 14.69 10.28 -31.26
C GLN A 419 15.74 9.61 -30.35
N THR A 420 15.75 9.99 -29.07
CA THR A 420 16.52 9.30 -28.04
C THR A 420 15.97 7.89 -27.78
N LEU A 421 16.81 6.97 -27.31
CA LEU A 421 16.41 5.59 -27.00
C LEU A 421 15.12 5.51 -26.14
N PRO A 422 14.95 6.27 -25.04
CA PRO A 422 13.72 6.21 -24.25
C PRO A 422 12.47 6.69 -24.99
N THR A 423 12.60 7.71 -25.85
CA THR A 423 11.47 8.25 -26.63
C THR A 423 11.01 7.26 -27.69
N TRP A 424 11.97 6.66 -28.40
CA TRP A 424 11.71 5.61 -29.39
C TRP A 424 11.03 4.39 -28.76
N LEU A 425 11.58 3.85 -27.68
CA LEU A 425 10.98 2.69 -27.00
C LEU A 425 9.56 2.96 -26.50
N ASN A 426 9.31 4.16 -25.94
CA ASN A 426 7.99 4.52 -25.43
C ASN A 426 6.93 4.66 -26.52
N HIS A 427 7.33 5.05 -27.74
CA HIS A 427 6.40 5.16 -28.86
C HIS A 427 5.86 3.78 -29.28
N TYR A 428 6.73 2.76 -29.33
CA TYR A 428 6.37 1.44 -29.87
C TYR A 428 5.98 0.40 -28.81
N LEU A 429 6.35 0.59 -27.54
CA LEU A 429 5.93 -0.31 -26.44
C LEU A 429 4.52 -0.03 -25.91
N LYS A 430 3.89 1.09 -26.31
CA LYS A 430 2.51 1.41 -25.94
C LYS A 430 1.52 0.65 -26.84
N PRO A 431 0.49 0.00 -26.26
CA PRO A 431 -0.60 -0.55 -27.05
C PRO A 431 -1.35 0.58 -27.75
N SER A 432 -1.40 0.57 -29.08
CA SER A 432 -2.16 1.51 -29.90
C SER A 432 -3.40 0.81 -30.43
N ARG A 433 -4.57 1.44 -30.29
CA ARG A 433 -5.84 0.97 -30.86
C ARG A 433 -5.99 1.30 -32.34
N GLU A 434 -5.21 2.27 -32.85
CA GLU A 434 -5.35 2.84 -34.20
C GLU A 434 -4.64 2.02 -35.28
N ARG A 435 -3.68 1.16 -34.90
CA ARG A 435 -3.00 0.26 -35.83
C ARG A 435 -3.62 -1.12 -35.67
N GLY A 436 -4.53 -1.49 -36.58
CA GLY A 436 -5.34 -2.73 -36.59
C GLY A 436 -4.60 -4.08 -36.54
N LYS A 437 -3.38 -4.15 -35.99
CA LYS A 437 -2.68 -5.38 -35.60
C LYS A 437 -2.64 -5.46 -34.06
N LEU A 438 -3.56 -6.23 -33.49
CA LEU A 438 -3.43 -6.72 -32.10
C LEU A 438 -2.00 -7.28 -31.92
N GLY A 439 -1.26 -6.77 -30.94
CA GLY A 439 0.08 -7.29 -30.60
C GLY A 439 1.29 -6.62 -31.27
N GLY A 440 1.15 -5.53 -32.02
CA GLY A 440 2.32 -4.82 -32.61
C GLY A 440 3.38 -4.38 -31.58
N HIS A 441 2.94 -3.95 -30.40
CA HIS A 441 3.82 -3.60 -29.28
C HIS A 441 4.58 -4.81 -28.69
N ILE A 442 3.98 -6.01 -28.74
CA ILE A 442 4.60 -7.27 -28.31
C ILE A 442 5.65 -7.68 -29.33
N SER A 443 5.30 -7.65 -30.62
CA SER A 443 6.23 -7.96 -31.71
C SER A 443 7.46 -7.05 -31.65
N PHE A 444 7.26 -5.76 -31.40
CA PHE A 444 8.34 -4.80 -31.20
C PHE A 444 9.27 -5.22 -30.05
N GLY A 445 8.72 -5.46 -28.85
CA GLY A 445 9.50 -5.84 -27.68
C GLY A 445 10.28 -7.15 -27.86
N ILE A 446 9.68 -8.15 -28.53
CA ILE A 446 10.36 -9.41 -28.89
C ILE A 446 11.51 -9.16 -29.85
N THR A 447 11.30 -8.32 -30.87
CA THR A 447 12.30 -8.03 -31.91
C THR A 447 13.52 -7.35 -31.29
N VAL A 448 13.32 -6.32 -30.46
CA VAL A 448 14.43 -5.63 -29.76
C VAL A 448 15.25 -6.62 -28.93
N TRP A 449 14.60 -7.55 -28.24
CA TRP A 449 15.29 -8.58 -27.46
C TRP A 449 16.06 -9.58 -28.35
N LEU A 450 15.48 -10.04 -29.46
CA LEU A 450 16.12 -10.98 -30.38
C LEU A 450 17.32 -10.37 -31.11
N LEU A 451 17.24 -9.10 -31.52
CA LEU A 451 18.38 -8.37 -32.09
C LEU A 451 19.57 -8.38 -31.14
N TRP A 452 19.33 -8.04 -29.87
CA TRP A 452 20.38 -8.11 -28.84
C TRP A 452 20.87 -9.54 -28.59
N TYR A 453 19.96 -10.52 -28.56
CA TYR A 453 20.31 -11.93 -28.35
C TYR A 453 21.22 -12.46 -29.47
N HIS A 454 20.87 -12.24 -30.74
CA HIS A 454 21.65 -12.69 -31.88
C HIS A 454 23.00 -11.96 -31.99
N ARG A 455 23.04 -10.66 -31.68
CA ARG A 455 24.31 -9.93 -31.55
C ARG A 455 25.23 -10.62 -30.53
N ASN A 456 24.72 -10.99 -29.35
CA ASN A 456 25.54 -11.66 -28.33
C ASN A 456 25.95 -13.08 -28.74
N GLN A 457 25.11 -13.82 -29.46
CA GLN A 457 25.46 -15.14 -30.00
C GLN A 457 26.61 -15.05 -31.01
N MET A 458 26.61 -13.99 -31.83
CA MET A 458 27.70 -13.75 -32.77
C MET A 458 29.02 -13.41 -32.06
N VAL A 459 28.98 -12.51 -31.08
CA VAL A 459 30.18 -12.07 -30.35
C VAL A 459 30.76 -13.18 -29.46
N PHE A 460 29.91 -13.93 -28.74
CA PHE A 460 30.38 -14.85 -27.69
C PHE A 460 30.31 -16.34 -28.04
N ALA A 461 29.55 -16.71 -29.08
CA ALA A 461 29.37 -18.10 -29.50
C ALA A 461 29.74 -18.33 -30.98
N GLY A 462 30.27 -17.31 -31.67
CA GLY A 462 30.68 -17.41 -33.07
C GLY A 462 29.55 -17.71 -34.06
N ARG A 463 28.28 -17.54 -33.66
CA ARG A 463 27.14 -17.85 -34.51
C ARG A 463 26.83 -16.70 -35.46
N GLY A 464 26.60 -16.99 -36.74
CA GLY A 464 26.25 -15.96 -37.72
C GLY A 464 24.95 -15.20 -37.39
N PHE A 465 24.90 -13.92 -37.76
CA PHE A 465 23.69 -13.10 -37.65
C PHE A 465 22.78 -13.37 -38.86
N ASN A 466 21.77 -14.23 -38.69
CA ASN A 466 20.81 -14.59 -39.74
C ASN A 466 19.46 -13.87 -39.54
N VAL A 467 19.13 -12.98 -40.48
CA VAL A 467 17.91 -12.17 -40.48
C VAL A 467 16.64 -13.01 -40.59
N GLN A 468 16.63 -14.03 -41.46
CA GLN A 468 15.45 -14.90 -41.65
C GLN A 468 15.13 -15.69 -40.37
N ALA A 469 16.17 -16.21 -39.71
CA ALA A 469 16.01 -16.94 -38.45
C ALA A 469 15.43 -16.04 -37.33
N ILE A 470 15.82 -14.76 -37.28
CA ILE A 470 15.27 -13.79 -36.33
C ILE A 470 13.78 -13.55 -36.60
N VAL A 471 13.42 -13.29 -37.86
CA VAL A 471 12.01 -13.04 -38.26
C VAL A 471 11.13 -14.24 -37.93
N ALA A 472 11.57 -15.46 -38.22
CA ALA A 472 10.84 -16.68 -37.86
C ALA A 472 10.68 -16.82 -36.34
N GLN A 473 11.73 -16.54 -35.55
CA GLN A 473 11.63 -16.56 -34.08
C GLN A 473 10.67 -15.50 -33.53
N VAL A 474 10.62 -14.30 -34.12
CA VAL A 474 9.64 -13.27 -33.74
C VAL A 474 8.22 -13.80 -33.95
N GLN A 475 7.93 -14.37 -35.12
CA GLN A 475 6.61 -14.91 -35.46
C GLN A 475 6.21 -16.05 -34.53
N ASN A 476 7.12 -16.98 -34.22
CA ASN A 476 6.87 -18.08 -33.30
C ASN A 476 6.57 -17.58 -31.87
N LEU A 477 7.41 -16.69 -31.33
CA LEU A 477 7.19 -16.12 -29.99
C LEU A 477 5.91 -15.29 -29.89
N MET A 478 5.52 -14.63 -30.99
CA MET A 478 4.24 -13.93 -31.08
C MET A 478 3.06 -14.90 -31.02
N ALA A 479 3.13 -16.01 -31.78
CA ALA A 479 2.11 -17.05 -31.75
C ALA A 479 1.98 -17.67 -30.35
N ASP A 480 3.10 -18.01 -29.70
CA ASP A 480 3.13 -18.55 -28.34
C ASP A 480 2.54 -17.57 -27.32
N THR A 481 2.90 -16.29 -27.42
CA THR A 481 2.37 -15.25 -26.51
C THR A 481 0.86 -15.08 -26.67
N ASN A 482 0.37 -15.10 -27.91
CA ASN A 482 -1.06 -15.02 -28.20
C ASN A 482 -1.81 -16.25 -27.66
N ARG A 483 -1.25 -17.46 -27.81
CA ARG A 483 -1.85 -18.69 -27.28
C ARG A 483 -2.00 -18.65 -25.77
N VAL A 484 -0.95 -18.26 -25.04
CA VAL A 484 -1.00 -18.13 -23.57
C VAL A 484 -2.02 -17.08 -23.13
N ASN A 485 -2.13 -15.97 -23.86
CA ASN A 485 -3.12 -14.93 -23.57
C ASN A 485 -4.56 -15.39 -23.82
N ILE A 486 -4.78 -16.40 -24.67
CA ILE A 486 -6.10 -16.98 -24.98
C ILE A 486 -6.43 -18.14 -24.02
N GLU A 487 -5.48 -19.06 -23.78
CA GLU A 487 -5.68 -20.29 -22.97
C GLU A 487 -5.80 -20.02 -21.47
N TYR A 488 -5.24 -18.91 -20.96
CA TYR A 488 -5.35 -18.51 -19.55
C TYR A 488 -6.13 -17.19 -19.40
N PRO A 489 -7.46 -17.20 -19.62
CA PRO A 489 -8.30 -16.01 -19.58
C PRO A 489 -8.58 -15.47 -18.18
N HIS A 490 -7.79 -15.81 -17.15
CA HIS A 490 -7.92 -15.29 -15.77
C HIS A 490 -7.88 -13.75 -15.64
N MET A 491 -7.77 -13.01 -16.75
CA MET A 491 -7.86 -11.56 -16.84
C MET A 491 -9.04 -11.01 -17.66
N GLN A 492 -9.84 -11.82 -18.35
CA GLN A 492 -11.09 -11.33 -18.96
C GLN A 492 -12.24 -11.52 -17.98
N SER A 493 -12.66 -10.43 -17.36
CA SER A 493 -13.92 -10.39 -16.64
C SER A 493 -15.05 -10.90 -17.54
N MET A 494 -15.77 -11.96 -17.15
CA MET A 494 -17.07 -12.20 -17.77
C MET A 494 -17.98 -11.04 -17.37
N TYR A 495 -18.68 -10.45 -18.34
CA TYR A 495 -19.62 -9.36 -18.12
C TYR A 495 -21.02 -9.83 -18.52
N SER A 496 -22.01 -9.67 -17.63
CA SER A 496 -23.43 -9.78 -17.96
C SER A 496 -24.03 -8.39 -18.14
N THR A 497 -25.05 -8.26 -18.99
CA THR A 497 -25.83 -7.02 -19.07
C THR A 497 -27.06 -7.19 -18.20
N ILE A 498 -27.30 -6.24 -17.29
CA ILE A 498 -28.50 -6.20 -16.45
C ILE A 498 -29.26 -4.89 -16.71
N ASP A 499 -30.58 -4.98 -16.62
CA ASP A 499 -31.46 -3.82 -16.67
C ASP A 499 -31.65 -3.25 -15.27
N ILE A 500 -31.44 -1.94 -15.14
CA ILE A 500 -31.49 -1.21 -13.87
C ILE A 500 -32.59 -0.17 -13.95
N ALA A 501 -33.54 -0.22 -13.02
CA ALA A 501 -34.54 0.81 -12.79
C ALA A 501 -34.68 1.04 -11.29
N TRP A 502 -35.11 2.24 -10.89
CA TRP A 502 -35.50 2.51 -9.52
C TRP A 502 -36.78 1.72 -9.18
N GLN A 503 -36.87 1.22 -7.95
CA GLN A 503 -38.01 0.41 -7.49
C GLN A 503 -38.70 1.05 -6.31
N LYS A 504 -40.03 1.14 -6.38
CA LYS A 504 -40.88 1.60 -5.28
C LYS A 504 -40.68 0.75 -4.02
N PRO A 505 -40.76 1.34 -2.81
CA PRO A 505 -40.63 0.58 -1.58
C PRO A 505 -41.89 -0.25 -1.29
N THR A 506 -41.82 -1.11 -0.26
CA THR A 506 -42.98 -1.86 0.21
C THR A 506 -44.03 -0.92 0.82
N ARG A 507 -45.30 -1.30 0.74
CA ARG A 507 -46.43 -0.49 1.23
C ARG A 507 -46.23 -0.10 2.70
N GLY A 508 -46.44 1.18 3.01
CA GLY A 508 -46.24 1.73 4.36
C GLY A 508 -44.79 1.94 4.79
N SER A 509 -43.82 1.85 3.87
CA SER A 509 -42.41 2.19 4.12
C SER A 509 -41.97 3.40 3.31
N VAL A 510 -40.97 4.11 3.85
CA VAL A 510 -40.39 5.30 3.23
C VAL A 510 -39.09 4.93 2.54
N LYS A 511 -38.95 5.30 1.26
CA LYS A 511 -37.71 5.11 0.51
C LYS A 511 -36.85 6.36 0.52
N CYS A 512 -35.59 6.19 0.86
CA CYS A 512 -34.58 7.25 0.86
C CYS A 512 -33.48 6.90 -0.15
N ASN A 513 -33.13 7.81 -1.04
CA ASN A 513 -31.98 7.67 -1.92
C ASN A 513 -30.97 8.77 -1.59
N THR A 514 -29.70 8.41 -1.41
CA THR A 514 -28.64 9.35 -0.98
C THR A 514 -27.42 9.29 -1.87
N ASP A 515 -26.73 10.42 -2.03
CA ASP A 515 -25.46 10.52 -2.78
C ASP A 515 -24.54 11.61 -2.18
N GLY A 516 -23.24 11.52 -2.48
CA GLY A 516 -22.20 12.46 -2.12
C GLY A 516 -21.48 13.04 -3.34
N ALA A 517 -21.43 14.37 -3.46
CA ALA A 517 -20.76 15.07 -4.55
C ALA A 517 -19.48 15.75 -4.06
N VAL A 518 -18.36 15.61 -4.80
CA VAL A 518 -17.09 16.29 -4.51
C VAL A 518 -16.53 16.96 -5.75
N ASN A 519 -16.40 18.28 -5.72
CA ASN A 519 -15.72 19.07 -6.73
C ASN A 519 -14.29 19.39 -6.27
N ARG A 520 -13.32 18.61 -6.78
CA ARG A 520 -11.89 18.77 -6.43
C ARG A 520 -11.29 20.08 -6.89
N ARG A 521 -11.78 20.69 -7.97
CA ARG A 521 -11.25 21.96 -8.49
C ARG A 521 -11.64 23.12 -7.59
N LEU A 522 -12.86 23.09 -7.06
CA LEU A 522 -13.38 24.11 -6.16
C LEU A 522 -13.12 23.80 -4.68
N CYS A 523 -12.49 22.65 -4.37
CA CYS A 523 -12.33 22.13 -3.01
C CYS A 523 -13.65 22.12 -2.22
N LYS A 524 -14.76 21.75 -2.89
CA LYS A 524 -16.10 21.67 -2.31
C LYS A 524 -16.60 20.23 -2.27
N ALA A 525 -17.31 19.88 -1.22
CA ALA A 525 -18.00 18.62 -1.03
C ALA A 525 -19.41 18.89 -0.48
N ALA A 526 -20.36 18.09 -0.91
CA ALA A 526 -21.75 18.18 -0.50
C ALA A 526 -22.40 16.80 -0.53
N CYS A 527 -23.56 16.66 0.09
CA CYS A 527 -24.37 15.47 0.01
C CYS A 527 -25.85 15.80 -0.18
N GLY A 528 -26.57 14.84 -0.73
CA GLY A 528 -27.99 14.94 -1.04
C GLY A 528 -28.75 13.70 -0.61
N GLY A 529 -30.01 13.90 -0.25
CA GLY A 529 -30.97 12.85 0.04
C GLY A 529 -32.34 13.22 -0.52
N VAL A 530 -33.02 12.25 -1.14
CA VAL A 530 -34.44 12.35 -1.50
C VAL A 530 -35.22 11.32 -0.69
N ILE A 531 -36.37 11.74 -0.19
CA ILE A 531 -37.28 10.91 0.60
C ILE A 531 -38.62 10.82 -0.14
N ARG A 532 -39.09 9.59 -0.36
CA ARG A 532 -40.33 9.26 -1.06
C ARG A 532 -41.21 8.32 -0.26
N ASP A 533 -42.52 8.44 -0.43
CA ASP A 533 -43.50 7.50 0.12
C ASP A 533 -43.57 6.20 -0.71
N ASP A 534 -44.54 5.34 -0.36
CA ASP A 534 -44.77 4.06 -1.04
C ASP A 534 -45.37 4.17 -2.44
N THR A 535 -45.96 5.31 -2.78
CA THR A 535 -46.41 5.62 -4.14
C THR A 535 -45.27 6.09 -5.05
N GLY A 536 -44.15 6.52 -4.43
CA GLY A 536 -43.01 7.16 -5.08
C GLY A 536 -43.11 8.68 -5.12
N ALA A 537 -44.10 9.28 -4.44
CA ALA A 537 -44.26 10.72 -4.36
C ALA A 537 -43.22 11.35 -3.43
N TRP A 538 -42.85 12.58 -3.74
CA TRP A 538 -41.90 13.36 -2.94
C TRP A 538 -42.49 13.75 -1.60
N ILE A 539 -41.83 13.36 -0.50
CA ILE A 539 -42.20 13.80 0.85
C ILE A 539 -41.14 14.72 1.49
N GLY A 540 -39.93 14.73 0.95
CA GLY A 540 -38.89 15.66 1.38
C GLY A 540 -37.56 15.42 0.66
N GLY A 541 -36.69 16.41 0.76
CA GLY A 541 -35.30 16.30 0.33
C GLY A 541 -34.37 17.03 1.28
N VAL A 542 -33.13 16.58 1.30
CA VAL A 542 -32.06 17.17 2.11
C VAL A 542 -30.89 17.47 1.21
N ALA A 543 -30.42 18.72 1.24
CA ALA A 543 -29.24 19.17 0.52
C ALA A 543 -28.28 19.79 1.54
N ARG A 544 -27.04 19.28 1.63
CA ARG A 544 -26.06 19.77 2.61
C ARG A 544 -24.71 20.03 1.98
N ASN A 545 -24.22 21.25 2.12
CA ASN A 545 -22.84 21.59 1.78
C ASN A 545 -21.92 21.28 2.98
N LEU A 546 -20.93 20.44 2.74
CA LEU A 546 -20.03 19.86 3.75
C LEU A 546 -18.68 20.60 3.83
N GLY A 547 -18.45 21.65 3.05
CA GLY A 547 -17.14 22.27 2.93
C GLY A 547 -16.22 21.42 2.06
N SER A 548 -15.20 20.76 2.63
CA SER A 548 -14.24 19.94 1.88
C SER A 548 -14.00 18.60 2.57
N CYS A 549 -14.29 17.49 1.89
CA CYS A 549 -14.04 16.14 2.41
C CYS A 549 -13.80 15.14 1.28
N THR A 550 -13.52 13.89 1.64
CA THR A 550 -13.34 12.80 0.67
C THR A 550 -14.69 12.36 0.10
N VAL A 551 -14.69 11.72 -1.08
CA VAL A 551 -15.92 11.17 -1.70
C VAL A 551 -16.65 10.25 -0.73
N LEU A 552 -15.93 9.31 -0.11
CA LEU A 552 -16.53 8.38 0.86
C LEU A 552 -17.13 9.08 2.09
N MET A 553 -16.50 10.17 2.57
CA MET A 553 -17.08 10.97 3.66
C MET A 553 -18.37 11.67 3.21
N ALA A 554 -18.41 12.23 2.01
CA ALA A 554 -19.60 12.88 1.47
C ALA A 554 -20.79 11.89 1.37
N GLU A 555 -20.54 10.68 0.88
CA GLU A 555 -21.52 9.58 0.82
C GLU A 555 -22.08 9.23 2.20
N LEU A 556 -21.19 9.00 3.17
CA LEU A 556 -21.58 8.67 4.54
C LEU A 556 -22.32 9.82 5.22
N TRP A 557 -21.93 11.08 4.95
CA TRP A 557 -22.68 12.25 5.40
C TRP A 557 -24.07 12.35 4.76
N GLY A 558 -24.22 11.94 3.50
CA GLY A 558 -25.52 11.84 2.82
C GLY A 558 -26.45 10.87 3.54
N ILE A 559 -25.95 9.68 3.85
CA ILE A 559 -26.68 8.66 4.62
C ILE A 559 -27.03 9.20 6.01
N LEU A 560 -26.06 9.73 6.76
CA LEU A 560 -26.26 10.23 8.12
C LEU A 560 -27.28 11.37 8.16
N THR A 561 -27.13 12.38 7.29
CA THR A 561 -28.01 13.57 7.29
C THR A 561 -29.44 13.19 6.92
N THR A 562 -29.62 12.27 5.97
CA THR A 562 -30.95 11.79 5.56
C THR A 562 -31.62 10.99 6.68
N LEU A 563 -30.89 10.07 7.34
CA LEU A 563 -31.42 9.32 8.48
C LEU A 563 -31.82 10.23 9.65
N GLN A 564 -31.02 11.25 9.96
CA GLN A 564 -31.36 12.23 11.00
C GLN A 564 -32.68 12.92 10.68
N TRP A 565 -32.85 13.40 9.44
CA TRP A 565 -34.07 14.07 9.02
C TRP A 565 -35.31 13.18 9.10
N VAL A 566 -35.20 11.94 8.62
CA VAL A 566 -36.30 10.98 8.60
C VAL A 566 -36.71 10.60 10.01
N TRP A 567 -35.74 10.42 10.91
CA TRP A 567 -35.98 10.21 12.33
C TRP A 567 -36.70 11.41 12.96
N ASP A 568 -36.24 12.63 12.71
CA ASP A 568 -36.83 13.86 13.26
C ASP A 568 -38.28 14.08 12.77
N LYS A 569 -38.64 13.51 11.61
CA LYS A 569 -40.01 13.50 11.07
C LYS A 569 -40.89 12.37 11.60
N GLY A 570 -40.35 11.44 12.39
CA GLY A 570 -41.11 10.38 13.05
C GLY A 570 -41.44 9.17 12.18
N TYR A 571 -40.75 8.97 11.04
CA TYR A 571 -40.95 7.78 10.22
C TYR A 571 -40.23 6.57 10.83
N GLN A 572 -40.89 5.40 10.84
CA GLN A 572 -40.39 4.20 11.53
C GLN A 572 -39.94 3.05 10.63
N ASN A 573 -40.31 3.00 9.35
CA ASN A 573 -39.96 1.91 8.45
C ASN A 573 -39.26 2.45 7.19
N ILE A 574 -37.93 2.35 7.16
CA ILE A 574 -37.07 3.07 6.22
C ILE A 574 -36.26 2.11 5.35
N SER A 575 -36.36 2.29 4.04
CA SER A 575 -35.49 1.67 3.04
C SER A 575 -34.56 2.73 2.45
N LEU A 576 -33.29 2.73 2.86
CA LEU A 576 -32.28 3.68 2.38
C LEU A 576 -31.35 3.01 1.35
N GLU A 577 -31.13 3.71 0.25
CA GLU A 577 -30.33 3.27 -0.89
C GLU A 577 -29.21 4.27 -1.20
N SER A 578 -28.01 3.76 -1.47
CA SER A 578 -26.85 4.53 -1.92
C SER A 578 -26.11 3.77 -3.00
N ASP A 579 -25.50 4.47 -3.96
CA ASP A 579 -24.66 3.86 -5.01
C ASP A 579 -23.19 3.68 -4.59
N SER A 580 -22.84 4.06 -3.36
CA SER A 580 -21.54 3.79 -2.77
C SER A 580 -21.49 2.41 -2.09
N SER A 581 -21.09 1.40 -2.86
CA SER A 581 -20.90 0.03 -2.33
C SER A 581 -19.93 -0.03 -1.15
N VAL A 582 -18.94 0.86 -1.11
CA VAL A 582 -17.97 0.98 -0.01
C VAL A 582 -18.64 1.53 1.26
N ALA A 583 -19.45 2.58 1.15
CA ALA A 583 -20.16 3.15 2.30
C ALA A 583 -21.14 2.14 2.90
N VAL A 584 -21.95 1.49 2.05
CA VAL A 584 -22.90 0.45 2.46
C VAL A 584 -22.18 -0.73 3.11
N ALA A 585 -21.05 -1.18 2.55
CA ALA A 585 -20.26 -2.26 3.14
C ALA A 585 -19.70 -1.89 4.53
N LEU A 586 -19.21 -0.67 4.73
CA LEU A 586 -18.70 -0.21 6.03
C LEU A 586 -19.78 -0.18 7.11
N ILE A 587 -21.02 0.16 6.74
CA ILE A 587 -22.15 0.19 7.67
C ILE A 587 -22.63 -1.23 7.99
N ASN A 588 -22.81 -2.07 6.97
CA ASN A 588 -23.44 -3.39 7.15
C ASN A 588 -22.46 -4.48 7.59
N LYS A 589 -21.20 -4.47 7.15
CA LYS A 589 -20.18 -5.47 7.51
C LYS A 589 -19.30 -5.04 8.69
N GLY A 590 -19.40 -3.78 9.11
CA GLY A 590 -18.59 -3.19 10.19
C GLY A 590 -17.41 -2.36 9.69
N CYS A 591 -17.00 -1.42 10.52
CA CYS A 591 -15.94 -0.46 10.24
C CYS A 591 -14.90 -0.49 11.38
N PRO A 592 -13.60 -0.70 11.08
CA PRO A 592 -12.59 -0.71 12.12
C PRO A 592 -12.41 0.69 12.74
N PRO A 593 -12.12 0.81 14.04
CA PRO A 593 -11.94 2.12 14.70
C PRO A 593 -10.85 2.99 14.05
N SER A 594 -9.82 2.36 13.47
CA SER A 594 -8.74 3.03 12.75
C SER A 594 -9.16 3.61 11.38
N HIS A 595 -10.36 3.30 10.88
CA HIS A 595 -10.81 3.81 9.59
C HIS A 595 -11.02 5.33 9.64
N PRO A 596 -10.57 6.13 8.65
CA PRO A 596 -10.73 7.59 8.68
C PRO A 596 -12.19 8.07 8.78
N CYS A 597 -13.15 7.22 8.39
CA CYS A 597 -14.59 7.49 8.48
C CYS A 597 -15.30 6.77 9.65
N ALA A 598 -14.55 6.15 10.58
CA ALA A 598 -15.12 5.36 11.68
C ALA A 598 -16.11 6.17 12.54
N THR A 599 -15.83 7.46 12.75
CA THR A 599 -16.68 8.39 13.49
C THR A 599 -18.07 8.50 12.86
N ILE A 600 -18.14 8.78 11.54
CA ILE A 600 -19.42 8.94 10.82
C ILE A 600 -20.19 7.62 10.80
N VAL A 601 -19.51 6.49 10.55
CA VAL A 601 -20.14 5.16 10.56
C VAL A 601 -20.70 4.83 11.95
N SER A 602 -19.98 5.19 13.02
CA SER A 602 -20.45 4.97 14.39
C SER A 602 -21.69 5.79 14.72
N LEU A 603 -21.80 7.02 14.19
CA LEU A 603 -23.01 7.85 14.32
C LEU A 603 -24.20 7.23 13.58
N ILE A 604 -23.99 6.74 12.35
CA ILE A 604 -25.03 6.04 11.57
C ILE A 604 -25.51 4.78 12.32
N ASN A 605 -24.58 3.96 12.81
CA ASN A 605 -24.94 2.74 13.54
C ASN A 605 -25.71 3.03 14.82
N ARG A 606 -25.40 4.14 15.52
CA ARG A 606 -26.21 4.57 16.68
C ARG A 606 -27.61 4.99 16.31
N LEU A 607 -27.80 5.70 15.21
CA LEU A 607 -29.14 6.03 14.72
C LEU A 607 -29.92 4.76 14.38
N LYS A 608 -29.29 3.78 13.74
CA LYS A 608 -29.93 2.49 13.43
C LYS A 608 -30.36 1.68 14.66
N MET A 609 -29.71 1.88 15.81
CA MET A 609 -30.05 1.20 17.07
C MET A 609 -31.23 1.83 17.82
N ARG A 610 -31.81 2.93 17.32
CA ARG A 610 -33.03 3.51 17.88
C ARG A 610 -34.25 2.63 17.59
N ASP A 611 -35.39 3.00 18.17
CA ASP A 611 -36.65 2.26 18.02
C ASP A 611 -37.33 2.54 16.65
N TRP A 612 -36.80 1.93 15.59
CA TRP A 612 -37.31 1.96 14.21
C TRP A 612 -36.65 0.87 13.35
N GLN A 613 -37.22 0.58 12.18
CA GLN A 613 -36.69 -0.38 11.21
C GLN A 613 -35.96 0.36 10.08
N VAL A 614 -34.67 0.10 9.92
CA VAL A 614 -33.83 0.72 8.88
C VAL A 614 -33.06 -0.33 8.09
N GLN A 615 -33.34 -0.43 6.79
CA GLN A 615 -32.58 -1.23 5.84
C GLN A 615 -31.74 -0.32 4.94
N ILE A 616 -30.42 -0.54 4.92
CA ILE A 616 -29.49 0.20 4.04
C ILE A 616 -28.96 -0.77 2.99
N SER A 617 -29.16 -0.43 1.72
CA SER A 617 -28.77 -1.28 0.59
C SER A 617 -28.03 -0.50 -0.50
N HIS A 618 -27.28 -1.24 -1.32
CA HIS A 618 -26.56 -0.67 -2.45
C HIS A 618 -27.41 -0.76 -3.71
N ILE A 619 -27.46 0.33 -4.46
CA ILE A 619 -28.07 0.41 -5.79
C ILE A 619 -27.04 0.86 -6.83
N TYR A 620 -27.34 0.70 -8.11
CA TYR A 620 -26.48 1.27 -9.14
C TYR A 620 -26.81 2.73 -9.40
N ARG A 621 -25.79 3.53 -9.74
CA ARG A 621 -25.92 4.96 -10.04
C ARG A 621 -27.05 5.32 -11.01
N GLN A 622 -27.36 4.45 -11.98
CA GLN A 622 -28.48 4.66 -12.92
C GLN A 622 -29.84 4.79 -12.23
N ALA A 623 -30.03 4.13 -11.09
CA ALA A 623 -31.24 4.20 -10.26
C ALA A 623 -31.13 5.26 -9.13
N ASN A 624 -30.03 6.02 -9.06
CA ASN A 624 -29.76 7.02 -8.01
C ASN A 624 -29.69 8.46 -8.54
N GLN A 625 -30.20 8.73 -9.76
CA GLN A 625 -29.98 10.00 -10.47
C GLN A 625 -30.53 11.22 -9.73
N VAL A 626 -31.66 11.07 -9.03
CA VAL A 626 -32.26 12.17 -8.26
C VAL A 626 -31.38 12.57 -7.07
N ALA A 627 -30.83 11.59 -6.35
CA ALA A 627 -29.93 11.87 -5.24
C ALA A 627 -28.61 12.51 -5.72
N ASP A 628 -28.05 12.04 -6.84
CA ASP A 628 -26.86 12.63 -7.50
C ASP A 628 -27.13 14.10 -7.88
N TRP A 629 -28.30 14.37 -8.47
CA TRP A 629 -28.68 15.74 -8.79
C TRP A 629 -28.75 16.64 -7.55
N ILE A 630 -29.38 16.17 -6.46
CA ILE A 630 -29.50 16.93 -5.21
C ILE A 630 -28.11 17.16 -4.59
N ALA A 631 -27.23 16.17 -4.60
CA ALA A 631 -25.88 16.29 -4.07
C ALA A 631 -25.06 17.33 -4.86
N ASN A 632 -25.19 17.36 -6.20
CA ASN A 632 -24.55 18.38 -7.04
C ASN A 632 -25.16 19.77 -6.84
N TYR A 633 -26.48 19.87 -6.71
CA TYR A 633 -27.17 21.11 -6.36
C TYR A 633 -26.65 21.67 -5.02
N ALA A 634 -26.40 20.80 -4.05
CA ALA A 634 -25.86 21.17 -2.74
C ALA A 634 -24.42 21.72 -2.78
N LEU A 635 -23.67 21.60 -3.88
CA LEU A 635 -22.37 22.26 -4.03
C LEU A 635 -22.50 23.78 -4.25
N SER A 636 -23.66 24.23 -4.73
CA SER A 636 -23.95 25.62 -5.07
C SER A 636 -24.47 26.45 -3.89
N ILE A 637 -25.03 25.79 -2.86
CA ILE A 637 -25.58 26.45 -1.67
C ILE A 637 -24.47 26.82 -0.66
N PRO A 638 -24.70 27.76 0.27
CA PRO A 638 -23.79 28.04 1.39
C PRO A 638 -23.58 26.83 2.30
N THR A 639 -22.46 26.80 3.05
CA THR A 639 -22.16 25.73 4.02
C THR A 639 -23.29 25.57 5.04
N GLY A 640 -23.80 24.34 5.19
CA GLY A 640 -24.97 24.06 6.02
C GLY A 640 -25.94 23.10 5.32
N SER A 641 -27.06 22.81 5.99
CA SER A 641 -28.12 21.94 5.50
C SER A 641 -29.35 22.76 5.12
N ILE A 642 -29.98 22.42 4.00
CA ILE A 642 -31.26 22.97 3.56
C ILE A 642 -32.24 21.80 3.42
N LEU A 643 -33.45 22.00 3.95
CA LEU A 643 -34.57 21.10 3.74
C LEU A 643 -35.35 21.55 2.51
N LEU A 644 -35.69 20.60 1.66
CA LEU A 644 -36.46 20.79 0.44
C LEU A 644 -37.85 20.21 0.66
N SER A 645 -38.84 21.06 0.93
CA SER A 645 -40.24 20.65 1.06
C SER A 645 -40.85 20.21 -0.27
N HIS A 646 -40.40 20.82 -1.37
CA HIS A 646 -40.83 20.51 -2.73
C HIS A 646 -39.63 20.13 -3.61
N PRO A 647 -39.84 19.30 -4.65
CA PRO A 647 -38.77 18.92 -5.56
C PRO A 647 -38.26 20.13 -6.36
N PRO A 648 -36.95 20.39 -6.39
CA PRO A 648 -36.38 21.43 -7.24
C PRO A 648 -36.71 21.22 -8.72
N PRO A 649 -36.97 22.28 -9.52
CA PRO A 649 -37.40 22.14 -10.91
C PRO A 649 -36.46 21.27 -11.77
N GLY A 650 -35.16 21.32 -11.50
CA GLY A 650 -34.15 20.58 -12.28
C GLY A 650 -34.14 19.06 -12.06
N CYS A 651 -34.79 18.53 -11.01
CA CYS A 651 -34.87 17.08 -10.79
C CYS A 651 -36.27 16.49 -11.03
N VAL A 652 -37.29 17.31 -11.33
CA VAL A 652 -38.67 16.84 -11.53
C VAL A 652 -38.74 15.79 -12.64
N ASN A 653 -38.09 16.00 -13.78
CA ASN A 653 -38.06 15.03 -14.87
C ASN A 653 -37.46 13.68 -14.44
N LEU A 654 -36.41 13.69 -13.63
CA LEU A 654 -35.78 12.47 -13.13
C LEU A 654 -36.72 11.70 -12.19
N ILE A 655 -37.50 12.40 -11.37
CA ILE A 655 -38.54 11.79 -10.51
C ILE A 655 -39.62 11.11 -11.37
N TRP A 656 -40.08 11.76 -12.44
CA TRP A 656 -41.05 11.17 -13.36
C TRP A 656 -40.50 9.92 -14.06
N GLN A 657 -39.22 9.91 -14.45
CA GLN A 657 -38.56 8.75 -15.05
C GLN A 657 -38.48 7.56 -14.08
N ASP A 658 -38.18 7.83 -12.79
CA ASP A 658 -38.17 6.79 -11.75
C ASP A 658 -39.57 6.20 -11.55
N VAL A 659 -40.61 7.03 -11.48
CA VAL A 659 -42.01 6.59 -11.28
C VAL A 659 -42.54 5.83 -12.51
N ALA A 660 -42.06 6.16 -13.70
CA ALA A 660 -42.40 5.51 -14.96
C ALA A 660 -41.62 4.19 -15.21
N ASN A 661 -40.77 3.74 -14.28
CA ASN A 661 -39.94 2.52 -14.40
C ASN A 661 -39.08 2.47 -15.67
N ILE A 662 -38.38 3.56 -16.02
CA ILE A 662 -37.45 3.55 -17.15
C ILE A 662 -36.21 2.71 -16.82
N TYR A 663 -35.86 1.79 -17.73
CA TYR A 663 -34.71 0.88 -17.57
C TYR A 663 -33.44 1.40 -18.26
N PHE A 664 -32.31 1.18 -17.60
CA PHE A 664 -30.98 1.46 -18.14
C PHE A 664 -30.15 0.17 -18.21
N ASN A 665 -29.57 -0.09 -19.38
CA ASN A 665 -28.68 -1.24 -19.59
C ASN A 665 -27.30 -0.98 -18.95
N ARG A 666 -26.80 -1.92 -18.15
CA ARG A 666 -25.44 -1.87 -17.59
C ARG A 666 -24.71 -3.21 -17.73
N ARG A 667 -23.46 -3.15 -18.19
CA ARG A 667 -22.53 -4.29 -18.12
C ARG A 667 -21.94 -4.40 -16.72
N VAL A 668 -22.16 -5.54 -16.06
CA VAL A 668 -21.65 -5.86 -14.72
C VAL A 668 -20.70 -7.04 -14.83
N ARG A 669 -19.60 -6.99 -14.10
CA ARG A 669 -18.64 -8.09 -14.00
C ARG A 669 -19.24 -9.19 -13.12
N LEU A 670 -19.35 -10.40 -13.66
CA LEU A 670 -19.75 -11.60 -12.92
C LEU A 670 -18.73 -11.95 -11.83
#